data_AF-A0A661HNN4-F1
#
_entry.id   AF-A0A661HNN4-F1
#
_cell.length_a   1.000
_cell.length_b   1.000
_cell.length_c   1.000
_cell.angle_alpha   90.00
_cell.angle_beta   90.00
_cell.angle_gamma   90.00
#
_symmetry.space_group_name_H-M   'P 1'
#
loop_
_entity.id
_entity.type
_entity.pdbx_description
1 polymer ?
#
loop_
_entity_poly.entity_id
_entity_poly.type
_entity_poly.pdbx_seq_one_letter_code
_entity_poly.pdbx_strand_id
1 'polypeptide(L)'
;MNCVKKIILSLSIFLPSLLLATSEPTLSTTHKTLENNTLAVFYTIPGNAEEAYNELVEKKLKSIGFNLTDPNKRVNDKYETKYGSSILDVLSFMPVVNDKVIIPLLNIDPRIAGFAPFNMLIHKKLDENVTHVGHLMPKVMLDILGIKNKEVREKFTSTFQSLDEMIEKELGGGKSFMSYKKLPEQKMINFEYTFEIPKDMDAFLNDFQNRFELAFINKKYRIAGYHNFMQATKNAEMILSGYDAFWTYALCKSEFSYGMFDNEGARPEAGLFVPCTMYMYIKKGTNKIVVGIFRRQNLSDTLDIKDEKRLKLVENLDKEIPEILTELGMKPTKNVNTLLHYAPTTVQTKEPVKQTSKVKTGTKKHRRTKKSYANTNTVPKAGNTPTIPTVPKVPEVITFNKSQNVYDRSIKFSKRVPPNYIPHRLDNMQKVKSAAHTRIGGVSQGRISAYLRGKFIDAKTVEEKLKTAGFKIITTVPINKKGTLISVVFTDKSLVGMASKENRGFMASLRVLVDTKEKTISITNPIYMAKGFLQNDYDEKSAKKILDKLITQFPNLENSKDLLKFQLLSKYQFMKGMPYYQNMLEVSSGDDLLERIKNNKKVVFTQTLENGSTLIGIKLGKRTRKFTKKIGRNNAAMLPYPILIENGKAKILDPKYYISFMYPLLKMSEFMTIATIPDAIVKDCKRVFRKKKKKK
;
A
#
# COMPACT_ATOMS: atom_id res chain seq x y z
N MET A 1 -45.94 -4.18 -71.66
CA MET A 1 -46.87 -5.33 -71.81
C MET A 1 -47.28 -5.75 -70.40
N ASN A 2 -48.43 -5.27 -69.93
CA ASN A 2 -49.73 -5.97 -69.93
C ASN A 2 -49.65 -7.28 -69.13
N CYS A 3 -50.51 -7.67 -68.19
CA CYS A 3 -51.76 -7.19 -67.57
C CYS A 3 -52.19 -8.44 -66.75
N VAL A 4 -52.61 -8.45 -65.48
CA VAL A 4 -54.00 -8.28 -64.99
C VAL A 4 -54.20 -9.11 -63.70
N LYS A 5 -54.66 -8.40 -62.65
CA LYS A 5 -55.68 -8.67 -61.60
C LYS A 5 -55.96 -10.10 -61.06
N LYS A 6 -56.10 -10.17 -59.72
CA LYS A 6 -57.37 -10.50 -58.99
C LYS A 6 -57.30 -10.00 -57.52
N ILE A 7 -58.10 -8.99 -57.12
CA ILE A 7 -59.41 -9.02 -56.41
C ILE A 7 -59.27 -9.23 -54.88
N ILE A 8 -59.25 -8.15 -54.08
CA ILE A 8 -60.35 -7.49 -53.30
C ILE A 8 -60.74 -8.24 -52.01
N LEU A 9 -60.48 -7.62 -50.85
CA LEU A 9 -61.52 -7.39 -49.84
C LEU A 9 -61.15 -6.18 -48.95
N SER A 10 -61.94 -5.12 -49.10
CA SER A 10 -61.97 -3.94 -48.26
C SER A 10 -62.88 -4.19 -47.05
N LEU A 11 -62.38 -3.97 -45.83
CA LEU A 11 -63.23 -3.61 -44.69
C LEU A 11 -62.59 -2.44 -43.94
N SER A 12 -63.20 -1.29 -44.14
CA SER A 12 -62.93 -0.03 -43.45
C SER A 12 -63.51 -0.09 -42.05
N ILE A 13 -62.67 -0.02 -41.02
CA ILE A 13 -63.10 0.29 -39.66
C ILE A 13 -62.34 1.54 -39.23
N PHE A 14 -63.10 2.63 -39.11
CA PHE A 14 -62.72 3.86 -38.43
C PHE A 14 -62.34 3.56 -36.99
N LEU A 15 -61.08 3.86 -36.60
CA LEU A 15 -60.71 4.06 -35.19
C LEU A 15 -59.92 5.37 -35.08
N PRO A 16 -60.16 6.16 -34.02
CA PRO A 16 -59.65 7.53 -33.91
C PRO A 16 -58.15 7.52 -33.61
N SER A 17 -57.45 8.44 -34.27
CA SER A 17 -56.06 8.79 -34.01
C SER A 17 -55.91 9.33 -32.59
N LEU A 18 -55.66 8.44 -31.62
CA LEU A 18 -55.12 8.84 -30.33
C LEU A 18 -53.64 9.17 -30.54
N LEU A 19 -53.32 10.47 -30.49
CA LEU A 19 -51.94 10.92 -30.29
C LEU A 19 -51.41 10.27 -29.01
N LEU A 20 -50.53 9.27 -29.17
CA LEU A 20 -49.56 8.94 -28.14
C LEU A 20 -48.49 10.04 -28.17
N ALA A 21 -48.80 11.16 -27.52
CA ALA A 21 -47.77 12.06 -27.02
C ALA A 21 -46.94 11.24 -26.02
N THR A 22 -45.79 10.74 -26.47
CA THR A 22 -44.73 10.29 -25.57
C THR A 22 -44.34 11.51 -24.76
N SER A 23 -44.81 11.58 -23.52
CA SER A 23 -44.39 12.62 -22.58
C SER A 23 -42.88 12.51 -22.42
N GLU A 24 -42.14 13.43 -23.03
CA GLU A 24 -40.78 13.74 -22.58
C GLU A 24 -40.83 14.01 -21.08
N PRO A 25 -39.91 13.45 -20.26
CA PRO A 25 -39.85 13.82 -18.87
C PRO A 25 -39.40 15.29 -18.81
N THR A 26 -40.36 16.18 -18.54
CA THR A 26 -40.11 17.59 -18.25
C THR A 26 -39.06 17.68 -17.14
N LEU A 27 -37.88 18.20 -17.49
CA LEU A 27 -36.87 18.64 -16.52
C LEU A 27 -37.50 19.75 -15.68
N SER A 28 -38.04 19.40 -14.51
CA SER A 28 -38.47 20.40 -13.54
C SER A 28 -37.24 20.93 -12.80
N THR A 29 -36.77 22.12 -13.19
CA THR A 29 -35.92 22.97 -12.38
C THR A 29 -36.74 23.53 -11.22
N THR A 30 -36.98 22.69 -10.21
CA THR A 30 -37.49 23.12 -8.91
C THR A 30 -36.39 22.93 -7.89
N HIS A 31 -35.97 24.03 -7.25
CA HIS A 31 -35.17 24.02 -6.03
C HIS A 31 -35.93 23.28 -4.92
N LYS A 32 -35.88 21.95 -4.96
CA LYS A 32 -36.42 21.08 -3.91
C LYS A 32 -35.47 21.23 -2.72
N THR A 33 -35.97 21.73 -1.59
CA THR A 33 -35.31 21.62 -0.29
C THR A 33 -34.77 20.19 -0.14
N LEU A 34 -33.46 20.05 0.04
CA LEU A 34 -32.80 18.75 0.09
C LEU A 34 -33.50 17.88 1.15
N GLU A 35 -34.16 16.79 0.73
CA GLU A 35 -34.81 15.88 1.66
C GLU A 35 -33.77 15.30 2.63
N ASN A 36 -34.15 15.05 3.90
CA ASN A 36 -33.24 14.54 4.93
C ASN A 36 -32.52 13.21 4.56
N ASN A 37 -32.99 12.52 3.52
CA ASN A 37 -32.52 11.21 3.06
C ASN A 37 -31.92 11.23 1.64
N THR A 38 -31.17 12.27 1.26
CA THR A 38 -30.39 12.25 0.00
C THR A 38 -29.15 11.35 0.14
N LEU A 39 -29.04 10.35 -0.72
CA LEU A 39 -27.94 9.39 -0.83
C LEU A 39 -26.76 9.97 -1.61
N ALA A 40 -27.02 10.50 -2.81
CA ALA A 40 -25.99 10.90 -3.75
C ALA A 40 -26.47 12.04 -4.64
N VAL A 41 -25.49 12.74 -5.22
CA VAL A 41 -25.69 13.69 -6.33
C VAL A 41 -25.13 13.07 -7.61
N PHE A 42 -25.87 13.22 -8.70
CA PHE A 42 -25.47 12.82 -10.04
C PHE A 42 -25.57 13.98 -11.03
N TYR A 43 -24.63 14.01 -11.97
CA TYR A 43 -24.57 14.89 -13.12
C TYR A 43 -24.70 14.00 -14.37
N THR A 44 -25.81 14.15 -15.09
CA THR A 44 -26.08 13.40 -16.33
C THR A 44 -25.69 14.28 -17.52
N ILE A 45 -24.60 13.91 -18.18
CA ILE A 45 -23.99 14.68 -19.26
C ILE A 45 -24.31 14.00 -20.61
N PRO A 46 -24.82 14.73 -21.62
CA PRO A 46 -25.05 14.16 -22.95
C PRO A 46 -23.78 13.59 -23.58
N GLY A 47 -23.88 12.44 -24.22
CA GLY A 47 -22.79 11.77 -24.91
C GLY A 47 -21.76 11.12 -23.99
N ASN A 48 -20.54 10.98 -24.49
CA ASN A 48 -19.41 10.44 -23.75
C ASN A 48 -18.59 11.59 -23.14
N ALA A 49 -18.58 11.69 -21.81
CA ALA A 49 -17.85 12.73 -21.07
C ALA A 49 -16.54 12.21 -20.44
N GLU A 50 -16.05 11.03 -20.81
CA GLU A 50 -14.91 10.36 -20.17
C GLU A 50 -13.64 11.22 -20.16
N GLU A 51 -13.29 11.87 -21.28
CA GLU A 51 -12.08 12.68 -21.38
C GLU A 51 -12.14 13.93 -20.49
N ALA A 52 -13.26 14.67 -20.55
CA ALA A 52 -13.49 15.84 -19.71
C ALA A 52 -13.51 15.48 -18.21
N TYR A 53 -14.17 14.37 -17.86
CA TYR A 53 -14.18 13.84 -16.51
C TYR A 53 -12.77 13.46 -16.02
N ASN A 54 -11.99 12.78 -16.86
CA ASN A 54 -10.60 12.43 -16.54
C ASN A 54 -9.75 13.69 -16.30
N GLU A 55 -9.94 14.74 -17.10
CA GLU A 55 -9.25 16.02 -16.90
C GLU A 55 -9.64 16.68 -15.57
N LEU A 56 -10.94 16.70 -15.24
CA LEU A 56 -11.47 17.21 -13.98
C LEU A 56 -10.77 16.54 -12.79
N VAL A 57 -10.83 15.20 -12.70
CA VAL A 57 -10.34 14.47 -11.52
C VAL A 57 -8.82 14.40 -11.42
N GLU A 58 -8.09 14.36 -12.53
CA GLU A 58 -6.62 14.25 -12.52
C GLU A 58 -5.91 15.58 -12.34
N LYS A 59 -6.53 16.69 -12.78
CA LYS A 59 -5.87 18.00 -12.82
C LYS A 59 -6.61 19.05 -12.00
N LYS A 60 -7.91 19.22 -12.23
CA LYS A 60 -8.65 20.41 -11.76
C LYS A 60 -9.03 20.30 -10.28
N LEU A 61 -9.45 19.13 -9.80
CA LEU A 61 -9.81 18.90 -8.39
C LEU A 61 -8.70 19.26 -7.39
N LYS A 62 -7.43 19.16 -7.81
CA LYS A 62 -6.28 19.53 -6.97
C LYS A 62 -6.30 21.01 -6.58
N SER A 63 -6.85 21.88 -7.42
CA SER A 63 -6.94 23.33 -7.15
C SER A 63 -7.86 23.67 -5.98
N ILE A 64 -8.86 22.83 -5.70
CA ILE A 64 -9.75 22.91 -4.52
C ILE A 64 -9.35 21.93 -3.40
N GLY A 65 -8.15 21.36 -3.49
CA GLY A 65 -7.54 20.57 -2.42
C GLY A 65 -7.86 19.07 -2.41
N PHE A 66 -8.62 18.57 -3.38
CA PHE A 66 -8.85 17.13 -3.52
C PHE A 66 -7.71 16.47 -4.31
N ASN A 67 -7.10 15.45 -3.71
CA ASN A 67 -6.08 14.62 -4.32
C ASN A 67 -6.69 13.32 -4.83
N LEU A 68 -6.36 12.93 -6.05
CA LEU A 68 -6.72 11.62 -6.61
C LEU A 68 -5.81 10.52 -6.02
N THR A 69 -6.42 9.44 -5.54
CA THR A 69 -5.74 8.31 -4.89
C THR A 69 -6.08 7.01 -5.59
N ASP A 70 -5.07 6.32 -6.12
CA ASP A 70 -5.19 5.00 -6.76
C ASP A 70 -6.35 4.85 -7.77
N PRO A 71 -6.37 5.66 -8.85
CA PRO A 71 -7.44 5.63 -9.84
C PRO A 71 -7.51 4.30 -10.59
N ASN A 72 -8.72 3.77 -10.76
CA ASN A 72 -9.01 2.59 -11.56
C ASN A 72 -9.93 2.98 -12.72
N LYS A 73 -9.31 3.38 -13.84
CA LYS A 73 -10.02 3.70 -15.09
C LYS A 73 -10.45 2.46 -15.85
N ARG A 74 -11.50 2.60 -16.65
CA ARG A 74 -12.00 1.61 -17.62
C ARG A 74 -12.07 0.21 -17.02
N VAL A 75 -12.75 0.10 -15.88
CA VAL A 75 -12.87 -1.15 -15.14
C VAL A 75 -13.73 -2.14 -15.90
N ASN A 76 -14.73 -1.65 -16.64
CA ASN A 76 -15.55 -2.42 -17.56
C ASN A 76 -14.73 -3.17 -18.62
N ASP A 77 -13.71 -2.56 -19.24
CA ASP A 77 -12.84 -3.27 -20.21
C ASP A 77 -12.14 -4.48 -19.59
N LYS A 78 -11.73 -4.35 -18.32
CA LYS A 78 -11.10 -5.45 -17.57
C LYS A 78 -12.10 -6.54 -17.21
N TYR A 79 -13.36 -6.16 -17.00
CA TYR A 79 -14.43 -7.11 -16.78
C TYR A 79 -14.76 -7.85 -18.06
N GLU A 80 -14.94 -7.17 -19.17
CA GLU A 80 -15.18 -7.77 -20.48
C GLU A 80 -14.07 -8.76 -20.84
N THR A 81 -12.81 -8.34 -20.70
CA THR A 81 -11.64 -9.21 -20.95
C THR A 81 -11.66 -10.48 -20.07
N LYS A 82 -12.18 -10.40 -18.84
CA LYS A 82 -12.11 -11.49 -17.86
C LYS A 82 -13.35 -12.38 -17.85
N TYR A 83 -14.52 -11.80 -18.06
CA TYR A 83 -15.82 -12.43 -17.87
C TYR A 83 -16.61 -12.57 -19.18
N GLY A 84 -16.12 -11.97 -20.27
CA GLY A 84 -16.61 -12.18 -21.64
C GLY A 84 -17.64 -11.15 -22.13
N SER A 85 -18.13 -10.26 -21.26
CA SER A 85 -19.05 -9.19 -21.64
C SER A 85 -19.00 -8.01 -20.68
N SER A 86 -19.54 -6.88 -21.15
CA SER A 86 -19.84 -5.69 -20.36
C SER A 86 -21.14 -5.08 -20.89
N ILE A 87 -21.94 -4.50 -20.00
CA ILE A 87 -23.10 -3.68 -20.39
C ILE A 87 -22.76 -2.18 -20.39
N LEU A 88 -21.50 -1.84 -20.08
CA LEU A 88 -21.03 -0.49 -19.89
C LEU A 88 -20.03 -0.09 -20.98
N ASP A 89 -20.26 1.09 -21.55
CA ASP A 89 -19.28 1.79 -22.38
C ASP A 89 -18.16 2.34 -21.51
N VAL A 90 -18.49 2.94 -20.37
CA VAL A 90 -17.54 3.52 -19.42
C VAL A 90 -17.87 3.06 -18.00
N LEU A 91 -16.87 2.64 -17.24
CA LEU A 91 -16.91 2.53 -15.79
C LEU A 91 -15.54 2.86 -15.21
N SER A 92 -15.44 3.88 -14.36
CA SER A 92 -14.20 4.16 -13.62
C SER A 92 -14.46 4.49 -12.17
N PHE A 93 -13.53 4.07 -11.31
CA PHE A 93 -13.50 4.41 -9.89
C PHE A 93 -12.33 5.35 -9.66
N MET A 94 -12.62 6.58 -9.25
CA MET A 94 -11.64 7.66 -9.07
C MET A 94 -11.69 8.15 -7.62
N PRO A 95 -11.06 7.44 -6.68
CA PRO A 95 -11.11 7.82 -5.27
C PRO A 95 -10.37 9.14 -5.04
N VAL A 96 -10.98 10.06 -4.29
CA VAL A 96 -10.43 11.37 -3.96
C VAL A 96 -10.45 11.65 -2.47
N VAL A 97 -9.52 12.48 -2.00
CA VAL A 97 -9.42 12.90 -0.59
C VAL A 97 -8.92 14.32 -0.47
N ASN A 98 -9.53 15.11 0.43
CA ASN A 98 -9.00 16.42 0.80
C ASN A 98 -8.14 16.30 2.06
N ASP A 99 -6.87 15.94 1.89
CA ASP A 99 -5.96 15.63 3.00
C ASP A 99 -5.81 16.79 4.00
N LYS A 100 -5.83 18.03 3.51
CA LYS A 100 -5.72 19.23 4.36
C LYS A 100 -6.87 19.32 5.35
N VAL A 101 -8.07 18.91 4.94
CA VAL A 101 -9.26 18.91 5.79
C VAL A 101 -9.34 17.64 6.63
N ILE A 102 -9.06 16.47 6.04
CA ILE A 102 -9.20 15.18 6.73
C ILE A 102 -8.19 15.02 7.87
N ILE A 103 -6.92 15.36 7.66
CA ILE A 103 -5.85 15.08 8.63
C ILE A 103 -6.16 15.68 10.02
N PRO A 104 -6.54 16.96 10.17
CA PRO A 104 -6.94 17.49 11.48
C PRO A 104 -8.17 16.80 12.08
N LEU A 105 -9.14 16.39 11.26
CA LEU A 105 -10.37 15.73 11.72
C LEU A 105 -10.12 14.32 12.27
N LEU A 106 -9.04 13.65 11.85
CA LEU A 106 -8.65 12.36 12.41
C LEU A 106 -8.40 12.43 13.92
N ASN A 107 -7.88 13.55 14.43
CA ASN A 107 -7.68 13.80 15.87
C ASN A 107 -8.98 14.06 16.65
N ILE A 108 -10.11 14.25 15.95
CA ILE A 108 -11.42 14.47 16.58
C ILE A 108 -12.23 13.18 16.51
N ASP A 109 -12.37 12.60 15.33
CA ASP A 109 -13.03 11.31 15.12
C ASP A 109 -12.34 10.52 14.00
N PRO A 110 -11.48 9.54 14.33
CA PRO A 110 -10.66 8.83 13.34
C PRO A 110 -11.52 7.99 12.38
N ARG A 111 -12.79 7.74 12.70
CA ARG A 111 -13.70 6.97 11.86
C ARG A 111 -13.99 7.66 10.53
N ILE A 112 -13.76 8.99 10.42
CA ILE A 112 -13.93 9.74 9.16
C ILE A 112 -13.08 9.17 8.02
N ALA A 113 -11.98 8.49 8.34
CA ALA A 113 -11.16 7.77 7.38
C ALA A 113 -11.90 6.66 6.61
N GLY A 114 -13.06 6.19 7.08
CA GLY A 114 -13.86 5.18 6.37
C GLY A 114 -14.49 5.65 5.05
N PHE A 115 -14.50 6.95 4.77
CA PHE A 115 -14.85 7.54 3.46
C PHE A 115 -13.79 8.54 2.98
N ALA A 116 -12.55 8.40 3.46
CA ALA A 116 -11.42 9.19 2.99
C ALA A 116 -10.29 8.22 2.61
N PRO A 117 -10.10 7.91 1.32
CA PRO A 117 -10.79 8.46 0.14
C PRO A 117 -12.26 7.98 -0.06
N PHE A 118 -13.06 8.76 -0.81
CA PHE A 118 -14.39 8.37 -1.35
C PHE A 118 -14.37 8.40 -2.89
N ASN A 119 -15.31 7.71 -3.56
CA ASN A 119 -15.34 7.73 -5.03
C ASN A 119 -15.86 9.04 -5.62
N MET A 120 -15.19 9.46 -6.68
CA MET A 120 -15.86 10.05 -7.83
C MET A 120 -16.18 8.92 -8.82
N LEU A 121 -17.47 8.65 -9.04
CA LEU A 121 -17.95 7.62 -9.97
C LEU A 121 -18.19 8.25 -11.35
N ILE A 122 -17.77 7.54 -12.40
CA ILE A 122 -18.25 7.75 -13.76
C ILE A 122 -18.76 6.41 -14.31
N HIS A 123 -19.93 6.42 -14.92
CA HIS A 123 -20.39 5.31 -15.75
C HIS A 123 -21.22 5.78 -16.95
N LYS A 124 -21.23 4.95 -17.98
CA LYS A 124 -22.11 5.08 -19.15
C LYS A 124 -22.45 3.67 -19.63
N LYS A 125 -23.73 3.37 -19.82
CA LYS A 125 -24.18 2.11 -20.43
C LYS A 125 -24.02 2.13 -21.94
N LEU A 126 -23.98 0.95 -22.55
CA LEU A 126 -23.90 0.81 -24.01
C LEU A 126 -25.18 1.24 -24.72
N ASP A 127 -26.33 1.07 -24.07
CA ASP A 127 -27.68 1.36 -24.59
C ASP A 127 -28.15 2.79 -24.29
N GLU A 128 -27.31 3.64 -23.69
CA GLU A 128 -27.62 5.04 -23.41
C GLU A 128 -26.59 5.98 -24.04
N ASN A 129 -27.03 7.17 -24.42
CA ASN A 129 -26.17 8.24 -24.94
C ASN A 129 -25.93 9.35 -23.91
N VAL A 130 -25.79 8.98 -22.64
CA VAL A 130 -25.50 9.89 -21.54
C VAL A 130 -24.42 9.30 -20.63
N THR A 131 -23.56 10.14 -20.09
CA THR A 131 -22.59 9.78 -19.07
C THR A 131 -23.08 10.25 -17.71
N HIS A 132 -23.04 9.37 -16.72
CA HIS A 132 -23.39 9.69 -15.33
C HIS A 132 -22.13 9.87 -14.50
N VAL A 133 -22.01 11.01 -13.84
CA VAL A 133 -20.93 11.32 -12.90
C VAL A 133 -21.52 11.62 -11.53
N GLY A 134 -20.98 11.07 -10.45
CA GLY A 134 -21.57 11.32 -9.13
C GLY A 134 -20.71 10.92 -7.94
N HIS A 135 -21.14 11.35 -6.75
CA HIS A 135 -20.57 10.95 -5.46
C HIS A 135 -21.66 10.88 -4.38
N LEU A 136 -21.39 10.14 -3.30
CA LEU A 136 -22.25 10.09 -2.13
C LEU A 136 -22.33 11.47 -1.46
N MET A 137 -23.45 11.76 -0.81
CA MET A 137 -23.57 12.96 0.01
C MET A 137 -22.73 12.82 1.30
N PRO A 138 -22.04 13.87 1.77
CA PRO A 138 -21.25 13.80 3.01
C PRO A 138 -22.08 13.41 4.22
N LYS A 139 -23.36 13.83 4.28
CA LYS A 139 -24.29 13.48 5.36
C LYS A 139 -24.44 11.96 5.51
N VAL A 140 -24.71 11.24 4.42
CA VAL A 140 -24.92 9.78 4.49
C VAL A 140 -23.62 9.05 4.82
N MET A 141 -22.46 9.52 4.33
CA MET A 141 -21.15 9.00 4.73
C MET A 141 -20.98 9.08 6.25
N LEU A 142 -21.25 10.25 6.84
CA LEU A 142 -21.15 10.49 8.28
C LEU A 142 -22.17 9.68 9.09
N ASP A 143 -23.38 9.48 8.55
CA ASP A 143 -24.45 8.69 9.18
C ASP A 143 -24.13 7.19 9.18
N ILE A 144 -23.48 6.68 8.13
CA ILE A 144 -22.93 5.31 8.05
C ILE A 144 -21.84 5.11 9.11
N LEU A 145 -20.89 6.05 9.18
CA LEU A 145 -19.80 6.00 10.16
C LEU A 145 -20.29 6.20 11.61
N GLY A 146 -21.47 6.77 11.81
CA GLY A 146 -22.02 7.07 13.13
C GLY A 146 -21.32 8.25 13.80
N ILE A 147 -20.86 9.23 13.01
CA ILE A 147 -20.18 10.44 13.50
C ILE A 147 -21.23 11.52 13.78
N LYS A 148 -21.33 11.90 15.05
CA LYS A 148 -22.25 12.95 15.53
C LYS A 148 -21.54 14.25 15.90
N ASN A 149 -20.20 14.26 15.94
CA ASN A 149 -19.44 15.44 16.31
C ASN A 149 -19.69 16.59 15.32
N LYS A 150 -20.21 17.72 15.81
CA LYS A 150 -20.65 18.86 14.98
C LYS A 150 -19.53 19.40 14.11
N GLU A 151 -18.35 19.61 14.68
CA GLU A 151 -17.19 20.15 13.97
C GLU A 151 -16.73 19.23 12.82
N VAL A 152 -16.65 17.91 13.06
CA VAL A 152 -16.30 16.95 12.00
C VAL A 152 -17.33 16.99 10.88
N ARG A 153 -18.63 17.02 11.23
CA ARG A 153 -19.70 17.03 10.22
C ARG A 153 -19.66 18.31 9.38
N GLU A 154 -19.50 19.47 10.01
CA GLU A 154 -19.44 20.78 9.33
C GLU A 154 -18.21 20.87 8.41
N LYS A 155 -17.01 20.62 8.94
CA LYS A 155 -15.77 20.75 8.19
C LYS A 155 -15.70 19.75 7.03
N PHE A 156 -16.08 18.49 7.24
CA PHE A 156 -16.10 17.51 6.16
C PHE A 156 -17.10 17.90 5.06
N THR A 157 -18.33 18.23 5.44
CA THR A 157 -19.41 18.59 4.50
C THR A 157 -19.07 19.83 3.68
N SER A 158 -18.42 20.83 4.27
CA SER A 158 -18.08 22.09 3.59
C SER A 158 -17.21 21.91 2.34
N THR A 159 -16.42 20.83 2.27
CA THR A 159 -15.55 20.56 1.11
C THR A 159 -16.31 20.22 -0.16
N PHE A 160 -17.54 19.70 -0.02
CA PHE A 160 -18.34 19.21 -1.16
C PHE A 160 -18.98 20.32 -1.96
N GLN A 161 -19.21 21.51 -1.37
CA GLN A 161 -19.74 22.64 -2.12
C GLN A 161 -18.81 23.03 -3.28
N SER A 162 -17.53 23.25 -2.98
CA SER A 162 -16.53 23.58 -4.02
C SER A 162 -16.31 22.45 -5.03
N LEU A 163 -16.54 21.20 -4.61
CA LEU A 163 -16.47 20.04 -5.49
C LEU A 163 -17.64 20.05 -6.48
N ASP A 164 -18.87 20.21 -5.99
CA ASP A 164 -20.08 20.30 -6.80
C ASP A 164 -20.01 21.46 -7.81
N GLU A 165 -19.63 22.66 -7.35
CA GLU A 165 -19.45 23.84 -8.21
C GLU A 165 -18.41 23.58 -9.32
N MET A 166 -17.33 22.85 -9.01
CA MET A 166 -16.34 22.49 -10.01
C MET A 166 -16.83 21.45 -11.01
N ILE A 167 -17.63 20.46 -10.57
CA ILE A 167 -18.22 19.48 -11.48
C ILE A 167 -19.20 20.16 -12.45
N GLU A 168 -20.08 21.02 -11.91
CA GLU A 168 -21.05 21.79 -12.71
C GLU A 168 -20.35 22.66 -13.75
N LYS A 169 -19.30 23.37 -13.35
CA LYS A 169 -18.52 24.23 -14.24
C LYS A 169 -17.82 23.44 -15.35
N GLU A 170 -17.20 22.32 -15.02
CA GLU A 170 -16.28 21.63 -15.94
C GLU A 170 -16.99 20.58 -16.82
N LEU A 171 -18.11 20.00 -16.37
CA LEU A 171 -18.85 18.97 -17.11
C LEU A 171 -20.24 19.40 -17.54
N GLY A 172 -20.89 20.32 -16.81
CA GLY A 172 -22.29 20.69 -17.04
C GLY A 172 -23.25 19.52 -16.83
N GLY A 173 -24.31 19.46 -17.64
CA GLY A 173 -25.33 18.40 -17.59
C GLY A 173 -26.43 18.62 -16.56
N GLY A 174 -27.37 17.67 -16.51
CA GLY A 174 -28.50 17.70 -15.58
C GLY A 174 -28.10 17.23 -14.18
N LYS A 175 -28.22 18.10 -13.18
CA LYS A 175 -28.01 17.74 -11.77
C LYS A 175 -29.24 17.07 -11.17
N SER A 176 -29.06 15.91 -10.56
CA SER A 176 -30.12 15.16 -9.88
C SER A 176 -29.64 14.60 -8.55
N PHE A 177 -30.60 14.27 -7.69
CA PHE A 177 -30.35 13.70 -6.38
C PHE A 177 -31.01 12.34 -6.25
N MET A 178 -30.27 11.37 -5.73
CA MET A 178 -30.78 10.05 -5.41
C MET A 178 -31.14 10.00 -3.93
N SER A 179 -32.36 9.58 -3.60
CA SER A 179 -32.80 9.41 -2.20
C SER A 179 -32.71 7.95 -1.74
N TYR A 180 -32.64 7.73 -0.43
CA TYR A 180 -32.71 6.39 0.17
C TYR A 180 -33.80 6.30 1.25
N LYS A 181 -34.29 5.08 1.53
CA LYS A 181 -35.36 4.87 2.53
C LYS A 181 -34.83 4.78 3.96
N LYS A 182 -33.85 3.91 4.18
CA LYS A 182 -33.24 3.66 5.49
C LYS A 182 -31.81 3.16 5.35
N LEU A 183 -31.05 3.29 6.44
CA LEU A 183 -29.78 2.59 6.64
C LEU A 183 -30.02 1.31 7.45
N PRO A 184 -29.19 0.27 7.31
CA PRO A 184 -29.25 -0.90 8.17
C PRO A 184 -28.94 -0.52 9.63
N GLU A 185 -29.40 -1.34 10.59
CA GLU A 185 -29.11 -1.13 12.01
C GLU A 185 -27.60 -1.19 12.28
N GLN A 186 -26.95 -2.26 11.81
CA GLN A 186 -25.50 -2.38 11.85
C GLN A 186 -24.89 -1.85 10.56
N LYS A 187 -24.18 -0.72 10.68
CA LYS A 187 -23.59 0.01 9.55
C LYS A 187 -22.09 -0.24 9.38
N MET A 188 -21.40 -0.64 10.44
CA MET A 188 -19.95 -0.81 10.48
C MET A 188 -19.55 -2.21 10.95
N ILE A 189 -18.38 -2.65 10.47
CA ILE A 189 -17.61 -3.76 11.02
C ILE A 189 -16.38 -3.13 11.67
N ASN A 190 -16.16 -3.42 12.96
CA ASN A 190 -15.05 -2.87 13.73
C ASN A 190 -14.30 -3.97 14.46
N PHE A 191 -12.97 -3.88 14.46
CA PHE A 191 -12.09 -4.84 15.09
C PHE A 191 -10.92 -4.13 15.80
N GLU A 192 -10.33 -4.81 16.78
CA GLU A 192 -9.05 -4.42 17.40
C GLU A 192 -8.06 -5.57 17.31
N TYR A 193 -6.80 -5.25 17.03
CA TYR A 193 -5.68 -6.18 17.11
C TYR A 193 -4.73 -5.75 18.21
N THR A 194 -4.57 -6.58 19.25
CA THR A 194 -3.58 -6.34 20.31
C THR A 194 -2.26 -7.00 19.93
N PHE A 195 -1.17 -6.25 20.00
CA PHE A 195 0.18 -6.73 19.73
C PHE A 195 1.11 -6.53 20.94
N GLU A 196 2.28 -7.17 20.93
CA GLU A 196 3.34 -6.87 21.89
C GLU A 196 4.11 -5.63 21.44
N ILE A 197 4.30 -4.65 22.32
CA ILE A 197 4.96 -3.38 21.98
C ILE A 197 6.37 -3.70 21.43
N PRO A 198 6.64 -3.43 20.14
CA PRO A 198 7.90 -3.79 19.52
C PRO A 198 8.99 -2.80 19.90
N LYS A 199 10.26 -3.23 19.81
CA LYS A 199 11.41 -2.32 19.91
C LYS A 199 11.48 -1.36 18.71
N ASP A 200 10.95 -1.79 17.56
CA ASP A 200 10.89 -1.04 16.31
C ASP A 200 9.45 -1.11 15.76
N MET A 201 8.72 0.01 15.88
CA MET A 201 7.32 0.10 15.44
C MET A 201 7.20 0.03 13.91
N ASP A 202 8.16 0.56 13.17
CA ASP A 202 8.15 0.51 11.71
C ASP A 202 8.32 -0.95 11.24
N ALA A 203 9.23 -1.71 11.84
CA ALA A 203 9.41 -3.12 11.52
C ALA A 203 8.15 -3.95 11.79
N PHE A 204 7.47 -3.72 12.91
CA PHE A 204 6.19 -4.35 13.25
C PHE A 204 5.11 -4.00 12.23
N LEU A 205 4.93 -2.72 11.91
CA LEU A 205 3.93 -2.26 10.95
C LEU A 205 4.11 -2.93 9.59
N ASN A 206 5.36 -3.08 9.12
CA ASN A 206 5.65 -3.76 7.87
C ASN A 206 5.27 -5.25 7.89
N ASP A 207 5.62 -5.97 8.96
CA ASP A 207 5.25 -7.39 9.10
C ASP A 207 3.72 -7.57 9.18
N PHE A 208 3.07 -6.76 10.02
CA PHE A 208 1.61 -6.75 10.17
C PHE A 208 0.91 -6.47 8.84
N GLN A 209 1.30 -5.39 8.15
CA GLN A 209 0.70 -5.02 6.87
C GLN A 209 0.90 -6.11 5.82
N ASN A 210 2.09 -6.72 5.75
CA ASN A 210 2.35 -7.83 4.83
C ASN A 210 1.46 -9.05 5.13
N ARG A 211 1.36 -9.46 6.40
CA ARG A 211 0.47 -10.55 6.82
C ARG A 211 -1.00 -10.25 6.49
N PHE A 212 -1.44 -9.03 6.75
CA PHE A 212 -2.77 -8.55 6.44
C PHE A 212 -3.05 -8.60 4.93
N GLU A 213 -2.19 -7.98 4.11
CA GLU A 213 -2.29 -7.95 2.65
C GLU A 213 -2.38 -9.38 2.09
N LEU A 214 -1.52 -10.30 2.56
CA LEU A 214 -1.51 -11.69 2.14
C LEU A 214 -2.78 -12.45 2.52
N ALA A 215 -3.34 -12.24 3.72
CA ALA A 215 -4.57 -12.90 4.14
C ALA A 215 -5.75 -12.55 3.22
N PHE A 216 -5.88 -11.28 2.84
CA PHE A 216 -6.89 -10.83 1.88
C PHE A 216 -6.61 -11.35 0.46
N ILE A 217 -5.36 -11.30 0.00
CA ILE A 217 -4.98 -11.83 -1.33
C ILE A 217 -5.27 -13.33 -1.45
N ASN A 218 -5.01 -14.11 -0.40
CA ASN A 218 -5.29 -15.55 -0.37
C ASN A 218 -6.79 -15.85 -0.51
N LYS A 219 -7.66 -14.93 -0.06
CA LYS A 219 -9.12 -15.00 -0.23
C LYS A 219 -9.59 -14.26 -1.49
N LYS A 220 -8.68 -14.06 -2.46
CA LYS A 220 -8.90 -13.47 -3.79
C LYS A 220 -9.30 -11.99 -3.78
N TYR A 221 -9.02 -11.26 -2.70
CA TYR A 221 -9.09 -9.81 -2.72
C TYR A 221 -7.85 -9.21 -3.39
N ARG A 222 -8.02 -8.05 -3.98
CA ARG A 222 -6.96 -7.16 -4.41
C ARG A 222 -6.96 -5.95 -3.48
N ILE A 223 -5.78 -5.52 -3.06
CA ILE A 223 -5.58 -4.18 -2.51
C ILE A 223 -5.60 -3.21 -3.69
N ALA A 224 -6.73 -2.55 -3.90
CA ALA A 224 -6.96 -1.65 -5.03
C ALA A 224 -6.40 -0.24 -4.79
N GLY A 225 -6.07 0.08 -3.55
CA GLY A 225 -5.50 1.36 -3.14
C GLY A 225 -5.04 1.35 -1.68
N TYR A 226 -4.18 2.30 -1.34
CA TYR A 226 -3.57 2.48 -0.02
C TYR A 226 -3.26 3.94 0.22
N HIS A 227 -3.77 4.51 1.31
CA HIS A 227 -3.50 5.89 1.68
C HIS A 227 -2.92 5.99 3.08
N ASN A 228 -1.70 6.53 3.21
CA ASN A 228 -1.04 6.74 4.50
C ASN A 228 -1.20 8.20 4.93
N PHE A 229 -2.10 8.45 5.88
CA PHE A 229 -2.39 9.79 6.35
C PHE A 229 -1.19 10.46 7.04
N MET A 230 -0.30 9.68 7.67
CA MET A 230 0.92 10.20 8.30
C MET A 230 1.87 10.84 7.28
N GLN A 231 1.76 10.48 6.00
CA GLN A 231 2.67 10.93 4.92
C GLN A 231 1.95 11.74 3.84
N ALA A 232 0.65 11.98 3.97
CA ALA A 232 -0.16 12.59 2.92
C ALA A 232 0.12 14.09 2.74
N THR A 233 0.60 14.79 3.78
CA THR A 233 1.04 16.19 3.68
C THR A 233 2.34 16.42 4.45
N LYS A 234 3.07 17.51 4.15
CA LYS A 234 4.34 17.86 4.81
C LYS A 234 4.24 17.94 6.34
N ASN A 235 3.07 18.32 6.86
CA ASN A 235 2.85 18.57 8.28
C ASN A 235 2.04 17.45 8.94
N ALA A 236 1.74 16.37 8.21
CA ALA A 236 0.84 15.31 8.65
C ALA A 236 1.33 14.61 9.92
N GLU A 237 2.61 14.20 9.98
CA GLU A 237 3.19 13.57 11.19
C GLU A 237 3.11 14.48 12.42
N MET A 238 3.24 15.80 12.23
CA MET A 238 3.13 16.79 13.31
C MET A 238 1.68 16.92 13.78
N ILE A 239 0.71 17.03 12.86
CA ILE A 239 -0.71 17.15 13.21
C ILE A 239 -1.19 15.85 13.86
N LEU A 240 -0.76 14.70 13.34
CA LEU A 240 -1.12 13.36 13.82
C LEU A 240 -0.13 12.82 14.87
N SER A 241 0.53 13.70 15.63
CA SER A 241 1.53 13.29 16.62
C SER A 241 0.98 12.39 17.74
N GLY A 242 -0.35 12.28 17.86
CA GLY A 242 -1.08 11.35 18.74
C GLY A 242 -1.21 9.93 18.19
N TYR A 243 -0.67 9.63 17.00
CA TYR A 243 -0.69 8.32 16.37
C TYR A 243 0.73 7.83 16.08
N ASP A 244 0.94 6.52 16.23
CA ASP A 244 2.16 5.85 15.73
C ASP A 244 2.01 5.47 14.25
N ALA A 245 0.78 5.22 13.79
CA ALA A 245 0.46 5.00 12.38
C ALA A 245 -1.03 5.27 12.09
N PHE A 246 -1.35 5.69 10.86
CA PHE A 246 -2.72 5.88 10.39
C PHE A 246 -2.78 5.70 8.87
N TRP A 247 -3.52 4.70 8.38
CA TRP A 247 -3.68 4.43 6.96
C TRP A 247 -5.06 3.87 6.60
N THR A 248 -5.35 3.77 5.30
CA THR A 248 -6.50 3.05 4.76
C THR A 248 -6.10 2.08 3.67
N TYR A 249 -6.87 1.00 3.53
CA TYR A 249 -6.83 0.08 2.39
C TYR A 249 -8.15 0.17 1.61
N ALA A 250 -8.06 0.17 0.28
CA ALA A 250 -9.20 -0.07 -0.59
C ALA A 250 -9.25 -1.55 -0.97
N LEU A 251 -10.22 -2.29 -0.43
CA LEU A 251 -10.37 -3.73 -0.69
C LEU A 251 -11.29 -3.97 -1.90
N CYS A 252 -10.88 -4.83 -2.82
CA CYS A 252 -11.67 -5.14 -4.02
C CYS A 252 -11.70 -6.65 -4.28
N LYS A 253 -12.89 -7.21 -4.46
CA LYS A 253 -13.07 -8.60 -4.94
C LYS A 253 -13.74 -8.55 -6.32
N SER A 254 -13.04 -9.00 -7.36
CA SER A 254 -13.50 -8.82 -8.74
C SER A 254 -14.86 -9.45 -9.03
N GLU A 255 -15.18 -10.58 -8.38
CA GLU A 255 -16.46 -11.27 -8.53
C GLU A 255 -17.64 -10.42 -8.01
N PHE A 256 -17.49 -9.87 -6.79
CA PHE A 256 -18.45 -8.89 -6.26
C PHE A 256 -18.57 -7.69 -7.18
N SER A 257 -17.43 -7.14 -7.60
CA SER A 257 -17.36 -5.91 -8.39
C SER A 257 -18.06 -6.06 -9.75
N TYR A 258 -17.75 -7.12 -10.50
CA TYR A 258 -18.40 -7.43 -11.77
C TYR A 258 -19.90 -7.73 -11.58
N GLY A 259 -20.22 -8.62 -10.63
CA GLY A 259 -21.60 -9.04 -10.38
C GLY A 259 -22.53 -7.93 -9.87
N MET A 260 -21.96 -6.88 -9.27
CA MET A 260 -22.70 -5.72 -8.80
C MET A 260 -22.80 -4.64 -9.88
N PHE A 261 -21.69 -4.31 -10.54
CA PHE A 261 -21.57 -3.07 -11.32
C PHE A 261 -21.72 -3.25 -12.83
N ASP A 262 -21.40 -4.42 -13.39
CA ASP A 262 -21.24 -4.56 -14.85
C ASP A 262 -21.58 -5.97 -15.35
N ASN A 263 -22.88 -6.30 -15.37
CA ASN A 263 -23.45 -7.51 -15.95
C ASN A 263 -24.97 -7.31 -16.13
N GLU A 264 -25.68 -8.32 -16.64
CA GLU A 264 -27.13 -8.24 -16.80
C GLU A 264 -27.84 -7.88 -15.48
N GLY A 265 -28.63 -6.80 -15.50
CA GLY A 265 -29.32 -6.25 -14.31
C GLY A 265 -28.41 -5.52 -13.32
N ALA A 266 -27.18 -5.16 -13.71
CA ALA A 266 -26.24 -4.50 -12.82
C ALA A 266 -26.69 -3.12 -12.35
N ARG A 267 -26.08 -2.71 -11.25
CA ARG A 267 -26.32 -1.46 -10.53
C ARG A 267 -25.02 -0.63 -10.56
N PRO A 268 -24.62 -0.03 -11.69
CA PRO A 268 -23.37 0.72 -11.79
C PRO A 268 -23.29 1.88 -10.79
N GLU A 269 -24.44 2.46 -10.39
CA GLU A 269 -24.54 3.48 -9.34
C GLU A 269 -24.06 2.97 -7.97
N ALA A 270 -24.06 1.65 -7.74
CA ALA A 270 -23.48 1.07 -6.54
C ALA A 270 -21.96 1.30 -6.44
N GLY A 271 -21.32 1.68 -7.55
CA GLY A 271 -19.94 2.19 -7.59
C GLY A 271 -19.70 3.43 -6.72
N LEU A 272 -20.74 4.14 -6.28
CA LEU A 272 -20.64 5.26 -5.34
C LEU A 272 -20.02 4.86 -3.98
N PHE A 273 -20.19 3.60 -3.58
CA PHE A 273 -19.64 3.03 -2.34
C PHE A 273 -18.23 2.44 -2.51
N VAL A 274 -17.61 2.60 -3.69
CA VAL A 274 -16.21 2.21 -3.91
C VAL A 274 -15.31 3.40 -3.54
N PRO A 275 -14.05 3.22 -3.12
CA PRO A 275 -13.47 1.96 -2.67
C PRO A 275 -14.13 1.46 -1.38
N CYS A 276 -14.10 0.13 -1.16
CA CYS A 276 -14.40 -0.44 0.15
C CYS A 276 -13.25 -0.10 1.11
N THR A 277 -13.31 1.10 1.68
CA THR A 277 -12.24 1.69 2.49
C THR A 277 -12.24 1.10 3.90
N MET A 278 -11.17 0.39 4.24
CA MET A 278 -10.86 -0.06 5.59
C MET A 278 -9.83 0.87 6.21
N TYR A 279 -10.19 1.60 7.27
CA TYR A 279 -9.23 2.41 8.02
C TYR A 279 -8.55 1.59 9.10
N MET A 280 -7.30 1.97 9.39
CA MET A 280 -6.50 1.40 10.45
C MET A 280 -5.63 2.48 11.11
N TYR A 281 -5.49 2.43 12.42
CA TYR A 281 -4.54 3.29 13.13
C TYR A 281 -4.05 2.66 14.43
N ILE A 282 -2.90 3.16 14.88
CA ILE A 282 -2.31 2.89 16.20
C ILE A 282 -2.25 4.21 16.95
N LYS A 283 -2.97 4.31 18.05
CA LYS A 283 -2.84 5.47 18.95
C LYS A 283 -1.48 5.42 19.62
N LYS A 284 -0.79 6.55 19.68
CA LYS A 284 0.55 6.64 20.26
C LYS A 284 0.60 6.10 21.67
N GLY A 285 1.58 5.25 21.94
CA GLY A 285 1.78 4.63 23.25
C GLY A 285 0.77 3.53 23.60
N THR A 286 -0.02 3.07 22.63
CA THR A 286 -0.89 1.91 22.78
C THR A 286 -0.34 0.72 21.99
N ASN A 287 -0.79 -0.48 22.36
CA ASN A 287 -0.42 -1.73 21.69
C ASN A 287 -1.59 -2.31 20.89
N LYS A 288 -2.42 -1.42 20.32
CA LYS A 288 -3.66 -1.77 19.62
C LYS A 288 -3.71 -1.14 18.24
N ILE A 289 -4.01 -1.96 17.24
CA ILE A 289 -4.47 -1.49 15.93
C ILE A 289 -6.00 -1.45 15.98
N VAL A 290 -6.59 -0.29 15.74
CA VAL A 290 -8.03 -0.13 15.58
C VAL A 290 -8.37 -0.23 14.11
N VAL A 291 -9.37 -1.03 13.76
CA VAL A 291 -9.79 -1.30 12.37
C VAL A 291 -11.27 -1.00 12.21
N GLY A 292 -11.65 -0.40 11.09
CA GLY A 292 -13.06 -0.26 10.72
C GLY A 292 -13.30 -0.19 9.23
N ILE A 293 -14.43 -0.74 8.81
CA ILE A 293 -14.93 -0.71 7.43
C ILE A 293 -16.46 -0.68 7.46
N PHE A 294 -17.10 0.05 6.54
CA PHE A 294 -18.55 0.02 6.43
C PHE A 294 -19.03 -1.32 5.86
N ARG A 295 -20.21 -1.75 6.31
CA ARG A 295 -20.88 -2.94 5.80
C ARG A 295 -21.36 -2.74 4.38
N ARG A 296 -21.24 -3.75 3.53
CA ARG A 296 -21.77 -3.70 2.16
C ARG A 296 -23.30 -3.71 2.18
N GLN A 297 -23.93 -4.13 3.27
CA GLN A 297 -25.38 -3.96 3.44
C GLN A 297 -25.84 -2.48 3.36
N ASN A 298 -24.98 -1.50 3.70
CA ASN A 298 -25.36 -0.10 3.49
C ASN A 298 -25.63 0.19 2.00
N LEU A 299 -24.86 -0.41 1.09
CA LEU A 299 -25.05 -0.26 -0.35
C LEU A 299 -26.37 -0.91 -0.80
N SER A 300 -26.63 -2.16 -0.41
CA SER A 300 -27.85 -2.85 -0.85
C SER A 300 -29.12 -2.18 -0.34
N ASP A 301 -29.14 -1.78 0.93
CA ASP A 301 -30.33 -1.22 1.58
C ASP A 301 -30.63 0.19 1.07
N THR A 302 -29.59 1.01 0.84
CA THR A 302 -29.78 2.38 0.35
C THR A 302 -30.17 2.45 -1.13
N LEU A 303 -29.73 1.47 -1.93
CA LEU A 303 -30.05 1.36 -3.36
C LEU A 303 -31.27 0.46 -3.65
N ASP A 304 -31.97 -0.01 -2.61
CA ASP A 304 -33.13 -0.90 -2.69
C ASP A 304 -32.86 -2.13 -3.60
N ILE A 305 -31.68 -2.75 -3.44
CA ILE A 305 -31.29 -3.94 -4.21
C ILE A 305 -32.05 -5.14 -3.66
N LYS A 306 -32.87 -5.79 -4.52
CA LYS A 306 -33.66 -6.97 -4.17
C LYS A 306 -33.24 -8.25 -4.88
N ASP A 307 -32.33 -8.14 -5.85
CA ASP A 307 -31.81 -9.28 -6.60
C ASP A 307 -31.03 -10.22 -5.68
N GLU A 308 -31.51 -11.46 -5.53
CA GLU A 308 -30.94 -12.44 -4.59
C GLU A 308 -29.47 -12.75 -4.89
N LYS A 309 -29.07 -12.75 -6.17
CA LYS A 309 -27.68 -13.02 -6.57
C LYS A 309 -26.74 -11.92 -6.04
N ARG A 310 -27.14 -10.65 -6.18
CA ARG A 310 -26.39 -9.50 -5.65
C ARG A 310 -26.44 -9.40 -4.13
N LEU A 311 -27.55 -9.74 -3.51
CA LEU A 311 -27.66 -9.81 -2.05
C LEU A 311 -26.70 -10.86 -1.48
N LYS A 312 -26.60 -12.04 -2.10
CA LYS A 312 -25.61 -13.07 -1.73
C LYS A 312 -24.17 -12.57 -1.84
N LEU A 313 -23.85 -11.78 -2.88
CA LEU A 313 -22.51 -11.16 -3.01
C LEU A 313 -22.23 -10.20 -1.85
N VAL A 314 -23.21 -9.39 -1.43
CA VAL A 314 -23.11 -8.49 -0.28
C VAL A 314 -22.91 -9.26 1.02
N GLU A 315 -23.76 -10.24 1.30
CA GLU A 315 -23.71 -11.10 2.49
C GLU A 315 -22.37 -11.84 2.59
N ASN A 316 -21.88 -12.39 1.47
CA ASN A 316 -20.61 -13.09 1.42
C ASN A 316 -19.44 -12.18 1.83
N LEU A 317 -19.39 -10.93 1.34
CA LEU A 317 -18.34 -10.00 1.76
C LEU A 317 -18.50 -9.56 3.21
N ASP A 318 -19.74 -9.35 3.67
CA ASP A 318 -20.00 -8.95 5.06
C ASP A 318 -19.69 -10.05 6.07
N LYS A 319 -19.68 -11.32 5.64
CA LYS A 319 -19.25 -12.48 6.42
C LYS A 319 -17.74 -12.72 6.33
N GLU A 320 -17.19 -12.75 5.12
CA GLU A 320 -15.81 -13.17 4.86
C GLU A 320 -14.79 -12.18 5.40
N ILE A 321 -15.05 -10.86 5.35
CA ILE A 321 -14.10 -9.87 5.89
C ILE A 321 -13.91 -10.06 7.41
N PRO A 322 -14.97 -10.11 8.25
CA PRO A 322 -14.83 -10.46 9.66
C PRO A 322 -14.10 -11.78 9.93
N GLU A 323 -14.35 -12.82 9.12
CA GLU A 323 -13.66 -14.11 9.26
C GLU A 323 -12.15 -13.96 9.06
N ILE A 324 -11.71 -13.26 7.99
CA ILE A 324 -10.28 -13.00 7.73
C ILE A 324 -9.64 -12.20 8.88
N LEU A 325 -10.33 -11.17 9.38
CA LEU A 325 -9.82 -10.37 10.50
C LEU A 325 -9.70 -11.22 11.77
N THR A 326 -10.66 -12.11 12.02
CA THR A 326 -10.63 -13.04 13.16
C THR A 326 -9.49 -14.06 13.01
N GLU A 327 -9.27 -14.62 11.83
CA GLU A 327 -8.14 -15.51 11.50
C GLU A 327 -6.78 -14.82 11.73
N LEU A 328 -6.70 -13.49 11.54
CA LEU A 328 -5.51 -12.69 11.83
C LEU A 328 -5.31 -12.40 13.33
N GLY A 329 -6.19 -12.87 14.20
CA GLY A 329 -6.15 -12.67 15.65
C GLY A 329 -6.80 -11.37 16.13
N MET A 330 -7.58 -10.70 15.28
CA MET A 330 -8.32 -9.50 15.68
C MET A 330 -9.62 -9.87 16.39
N LYS A 331 -10.08 -9.00 17.31
CA LYS A 331 -11.32 -9.17 18.06
C LYS A 331 -12.37 -8.14 17.65
N PRO A 332 -13.64 -8.53 17.45
CA PRO A 332 -14.68 -7.57 17.12
C PRO A 332 -14.87 -6.55 18.26
N THR A 333 -15.16 -5.31 17.89
CA THR A 333 -15.43 -4.22 18.83
C THR A 333 -16.64 -3.39 18.37
N LYS A 334 -17.09 -2.47 19.22
CA LYS A 334 -18.22 -1.57 18.90
C LYS A 334 -17.76 -0.42 18.01
N ASN A 335 -18.67 0.09 17.17
CA ASN A 335 -18.45 1.35 16.44
C ASN A 335 -18.51 2.55 17.40
N VAL A 336 -17.37 2.90 17.99
CA VAL A 336 -17.24 4.04 18.91
C VAL A 336 -16.07 4.93 18.51
N ASN A 337 -16.14 6.20 18.86
CA ASN A 337 -14.97 7.07 18.79
C ASN A 337 -14.00 6.69 19.92
N THR A 338 -12.94 5.96 19.57
CA THR A 338 -11.97 5.47 20.57
C THR A 338 -11.20 6.58 21.28
N LEU A 339 -11.21 7.81 20.78
CA LEU A 339 -10.56 8.94 21.45
C LEU A 339 -11.33 9.39 22.70
N LEU A 340 -12.63 9.10 22.78
CA LEU A 340 -13.49 9.46 23.93
C LEU A 340 -13.42 8.46 25.09
N HIS A 341 -12.84 7.27 24.88
CA HIS A 341 -12.88 6.17 25.85
C HIS A 341 -11.60 6.01 26.68
N TYR A 342 -10.63 6.93 26.58
CA TYR A 342 -9.41 6.90 27.38
C TYR A 342 -9.25 8.19 28.19
N ALA A 343 -9.95 8.27 29.33
CA ALA A 343 -9.42 9.03 30.46
C ALA A 343 -8.19 8.26 31.00
N PRO A 344 -7.08 8.92 31.35
CA PRO A 344 -5.88 8.24 31.81
C PRO A 344 -6.17 7.49 33.11
N THR A 345 -5.84 6.19 33.13
CA THR A 345 -5.77 5.40 34.36
C THR A 345 -4.80 6.11 35.30
N THR A 346 -5.33 6.55 36.44
CA THR A 346 -4.62 7.14 37.58
C THR A 346 -3.30 6.44 37.85
N VAL A 347 -2.20 7.17 37.68
CA VAL A 347 -0.94 6.89 38.36
C VAL A 347 -1.24 7.03 39.85
N GLN A 348 -1.12 5.92 40.60
CA GLN A 348 -1.06 5.95 42.05
C GLN A 348 0.14 6.81 42.45
N THR A 349 -0.13 8.07 42.75
CA THR A 349 0.85 8.96 43.37
C THR A 349 0.71 8.72 44.86
N LYS A 350 1.71 8.07 45.45
CA LYS A 350 1.89 8.05 46.91
C LYS A 350 2.08 9.50 47.35
N GLU A 351 1.12 10.05 48.08
CA GLU A 351 1.29 11.34 48.74
C GLU A 351 2.28 11.23 49.90
N PRO A 352 3.12 12.26 50.12
CA PRO A 352 3.96 12.36 51.31
C PRO A 352 3.14 12.85 52.51
N VAL A 353 3.40 12.23 53.66
CA VAL A 353 2.86 12.64 54.97
C VAL A 353 3.54 13.92 55.46
N LYS A 354 2.75 14.95 55.79
CA LYS A 354 2.92 15.89 56.94
C LYS A 354 1.66 16.76 57.05
N GLN A 355 0.72 16.46 57.96
CA GLN A 355 0.62 16.85 59.38
C GLN A 355 0.10 18.29 59.61
N THR A 356 -1.14 18.35 60.16
CA THR A 356 -1.75 19.39 61.02
C THR A 356 -2.00 20.79 60.40
N SER A 357 -3.15 21.46 60.51
CA SER A 357 -4.11 21.56 61.63
C SER A 357 -5.40 22.33 61.21
N LYS A 358 -6.51 22.02 61.92
CA LYS A 358 -7.75 22.77 62.27
C LYS A 358 -8.08 24.08 61.48
N VAL A 359 -9.32 24.36 61.06
CA VAL A 359 -10.50 24.74 61.91
C VAL A 359 -11.82 24.69 61.09
N LYS A 360 -12.91 24.47 61.84
CA LYS A 360 -14.38 24.44 61.60
C LYS A 360 -14.93 25.60 60.72
N THR A 361 -16.07 25.52 60.03
CA THR A 361 -17.51 25.47 60.45
C THR A 361 -18.36 25.45 59.16
N GLY A 362 -19.58 24.93 58.98
CA GLY A 362 -20.58 24.22 59.77
C GLY A 362 -21.91 24.11 58.96
N THR A 363 -22.68 23.03 59.20
CA THR A 363 -24.16 22.87 59.05
C THR A 363 -24.83 23.03 57.65
N LYS A 364 -25.88 22.31 57.21
CA LYS A 364 -26.91 21.42 57.82
C LYS A 364 -27.73 20.70 56.70
N LYS A 365 -28.20 19.45 56.98
CA LYS A 365 -29.50 18.76 56.64
C LYS A 365 -29.97 18.70 55.17
N HIS A 366 -30.74 17.74 54.63
CA HIS A 366 -31.65 16.66 55.08
C HIS A 366 -31.86 15.70 53.86
N ARG A 367 -31.91 14.36 54.00
CA ARG A 367 -33.06 13.45 54.26
C ARG A 367 -33.47 12.61 53.02
N ARG A 368 -33.47 11.29 53.21
CA ARG A 368 -33.99 10.18 52.37
C ARG A 368 -35.50 10.28 52.15
N THR A 369 -36.03 9.73 51.03
CA THR A 369 -36.78 8.45 50.97
C THR A 369 -37.32 8.11 49.57
N LYS A 370 -37.23 6.82 49.20
CA LYS A 370 -37.97 6.11 48.14
C LYS A 370 -39.12 5.30 48.76
N LYS A 371 -40.23 5.13 48.02
CA LYS A 371 -41.29 4.08 48.05
C LYS A 371 -42.08 4.26 46.73
N SER A 372 -42.74 3.31 46.07
CA SER A 372 -43.32 2.00 46.44
C SER A 372 -43.56 1.11 45.19
N TYR A 373 -43.96 -0.14 45.48
CA TYR A 373 -44.21 -1.33 44.65
C TYR A 373 -45.62 -1.43 44.02
N ALA A 374 -45.81 -2.38 43.08
CA ALA A 374 -47.00 -3.24 43.00
C ALA A 374 -46.69 -4.60 42.33
N ASN A 375 -47.34 -5.66 42.84
CA ASN A 375 -47.24 -7.11 42.54
C ASN A 375 -48.43 -7.60 41.67
N THR A 376 -48.29 -8.77 41.04
CA THR A 376 -49.37 -9.80 40.94
C THR A 376 -48.78 -11.20 40.71
N ASN A 377 -49.38 -12.21 41.37
CA ASN A 377 -49.06 -13.65 41.41
C ASN A 377 -49.97 -14.48 40.48
N THR A 378 -49.54 -15.69 40.07
CA THR A 378 -50.33 -16.97 40.05
C THR A 378 -49.42 -18.22 39.87
N VAL A 379 -49.88 -19.39 40.34
CA VAL A 379 -49.20 -20.70 40.68
C VAL A 379 -49.95 -21.87 39.98
N PRO A 380 -49.39 -23.06 39.63
CA PRO A 380 -49.33 -24.29 40.51
C PRO A 380 -48.12 -25.25 40.37
N LYS A 381 -48.01 -26.19 41.34
CA LYS A 381 -46.91 -27.12 41.74
C LYS A 381 -47.02 -28.56 41.17
N ALA A 382 -45.86 -29.26 41.06
CA ALA A 382 -45.50 -30.62 41.58
C ALA A 382 -44.16 -31.07 40.91
N GLY A 383 -43.18 -31.80 41.47
CA GLY A 383 -42.91 -32.49 42.75
C GLY A 383 -41.47 -33.09 42.73
N ASN A 384 -41.02 -33.59 43.88
CA ASN A 384 -39.84 -34.44 44.18
C ASN A 384 -38.41 -33.84 44.22
N THR A 385 -37.85 -33.86 45.44
CA THR A 385 -36.45 -33.67 45.83
C THR A 385 -35.57 -34.88 45.46
N PRO A 386 -34.31 -34.66 45.08
CA PRO A 386 -33.20 -35.27 45.82
C PRO A 386 -32.05 -34.30 46.14
N THR A 387 -31.42 -34.53 47.29
CA THR A 387 -30.25 -33.88 47.87
C THR A 387 -28.96 -34.15 47.07
N ILE A 388 -28.11 -33.13 46.91
CA ILE A 388 -26.75 -33.20 46.31
C ILE A 388 -25.75 -32.55 47.29
N PRO A 389 -24.54 -33.12 47.47
CA PRO A 389 -23.74 -33.01 48.70
C PRO A 389 -22.94 -31.72 48.87
N THR A 390 -22.65 -31.41 50.14
CA THR A 390 -21.74 -30.36 50.62
C THR A 390 -20.31 -30.56 50.12
N VAL A 391 -19.75 -29.50 49.53
CA VAL A 391 -18.35 -29.41 49.10
C VAL A 391 -17.42 -29.42 50.34
N PRO A 392 -16.34 -30.23 50.35
CA PRO A 392 -15.49 -30.39 51.52
C PRO A 392 -14.64 -29.15 51.85
N LYS A 393 -14.46 -28.92 53.16
CA LYS A 393 -13.54 -27.94 53.76
C LYS A 393 -12.09 -28.34 53.47
N VAL A 394 -11.31 -27.43 52.93
CA VAL A 394 -9.85 -27.58 52.81
C VAL A 394 -9.22 -27.51 54.21
N PRO A 395 -8.27 -28.38 54.57
CA PRO A 395 -7.65 -28.41 55.89
C PRO A 395 -6.85 -27.14 56.22
N GLU A 396 -6.92 -26.74 57.49
CA GLU A 396 -6.08 -25.73 58.13
C GLU A 396 -4.64 -26.24 58.27
N VAL A 397 -3.67 -25.40 57.89
CA VAL A 397 -2.25 -25.69 58.10
C VAL A 397 -1.87 -25.33 59.53
N ILE A 398 -1.35 -26.33 60.24
CA ILE A 398 -0.73 -26.26 61.55
C ILE A 398 0.46 -25.27 61.52
N THR A 399 0.47 -24.31 62.43
CA THR A 399 1.61 -23.41 62.70
C THR A 399 2.07 -23.54 64.14
N PHE A 400 3.34 -23.90 64.36
CA PHE A 400 4.21 -23.56 65.51
C PHE A 400 5.66 -23.96 65.13
N ASN A 401 6.78 -23.28 65.41
CA ASN A 401 7.09 -21.97 65.99
C ASN A 401 8.56 -21.61 65.63
N LYS A 402 8.80 -20.34 65.28
CA LYS A 402 10.06 -19.54 65.31
C LYS A 402 11.43 -20.13 64.88
N SER A 403 11.94 -19.64 63.74
CA SER A 403 13.21 -18.89 63.69
C SER A 403 13.32 -18.14 62.34
N GLN A 404 13.90 -16.94 62.39
CA GLN A 404 13.71 -15.84 61.45
C GLN A 404 14.60 -15.89 60.20
N ASN A 405 14.03 -15.36 59.11
CA ASN A 405 14.68 -14.71 57.97
C ASN A 405 15.66 -15.52 57.11
N VAL A 406 15.13 -16.21 56.08
CA VAL A 406 15.94 -16.52 54.88
C VAL A 406 15.10 -16.41 53.59
N TYR A 407 15.77 -15.89 52.55
CA TYR A 407 15.51 -15.98 51.10
C TYR A 407 14.81 -14.81 50.40
N ASP A 408 15.58 -13.72 50.23
CA ASP A 408 15.57 -12.90 49.03
C ASP A 408 15.78 -13.79 47.78
N ARG A 409 14.70 -14.11 47.05
CA ARG A 409 14.74 -14.72 45.71
C ARG A 409 14.52 -13.68 44.60
N SER A 410 14.98 -12.44 44.79
CA SER A 410 15.04 -11.50 43.68
C SER A 410 16.13 -11.94 42.70
N ILE A 411 15.78 -12.00 41.41
CA ILE A 411 16.78 -12.05 40.34
C ILE A 411 17.53 -10.71 40.38
N LYS A 412 18.69 -10.69 41.03
CA LYS A 412 19.64 -9.58 40.96
C LYS A 412 20.36 -9.65 39.64
N PHE A 413 19.85 -8.95 38.62
CA PHE A 413 20.65 -8.64 37.45
C PHE A 413 21.81 -7.74 37.88
N SER A 414 23.02 -8.30 37.89
CA SER A 414 24.25 -7.52 37.99
C SER A 414 24.21 -6.42 36.92
N LYS A 415 24.39 -5.15 37.33
CA LYS A 415 24.73 -4.05 36.40
C LYS A 415 26.13 -4.30 35.84
N ARG A 416 26.25 -5.28 34.95
CA ARG A 416 27.44 -5.49 34.14
C ARG A 416 27.28 -4.62 32.91
N VAL A 417 27.69 -3.36 33.05
CA VAL A 417 27.80 -2.44 31.93
C VAL A 417 28.98 -2.88 31.06
N PRO A 418 28.81 -3.04 29.74
CA PRO A 418 29.93 -3.35 28.85
C PRO A 418 31.00 -2.25 28.95
N PRO A 419 32.29 -2.56 28.75
CA PRO A 419 33.29 -1.52 28.48
C PRO A 419 32.77 -0.69 27.29
N ASN A 420 32.65 0.64 27.48
CA ASN A 420 32.05 1.63 26.56
C ASN A 420 30.52 1.87 26.65
N TYR A 421 29.86 1.53 27.76
CA TYR A 421 28.50 2.02 28.00
C TYR A 421 28.46 3.52 28.32
N ILE A 422 27.68 4.29 27.53
CA ILE A 422 27.36 5.70 27.79
C ILE A 422 25.87 5.79 28.18
N PRO A 423 25.51 6.27 29.39
CA PRO A 423 24.12 6.39 29.82
C PRO A 423 23.34 7.48 29.06
N HIS A 424 22.05 7.26 28.80
CA HIS A 424 21.17 8.10 27.98
C HIS A 424 21.07 9.59 28.38
N ARG A 425 21.45 9.97 29.61
CA ARG A 425 21.50 11.38 30.02
C ARG A 425 22.65 12.14 29.32
N LEU A 426 23.73 11.44 28.95
CA LEU A 426 24.85 11.97 28.17
C LEU A 426 24.59 11.86 26.66
N ASP A 427 23.77 10.89 26.24
CA ASP A 427 23.28 10.73 24.85
C ASP A 427 22.44 11.95 24.40
N ASN A 428 21.71 12.59 25.33
CA ASN A 428 20.94 13.79 25.02
C ASN A 428 21.78 15.06 24.84
N MET A 429 23.01 15.11 25.38
CA MET A 429 23.97 16.18 25.06
C MET A 429 24.78 15.88 23.78
N GLN A 430 24.88 14.61 23.36
CA GLN A 430 25.45 14.21 22.07
C GLN A 430 24.44 14.25 20.90
N LYS A 431 23.14 14.12 21.16
CA LYS A 431 22.06 14.23 20.16
C LYS A 431 21.84 15.64 19.60
N VAL A 432 22.57 16.64 20.11
CA VAL A 432 22.62 17.97 19.49
C VAL A 432 23.58 18.01 18.28
N LYS A 433 24.26 16.90 17.93
CA LYS A 433 25.10 16.80 16.72
C LYS A 433 25.09 15.42 16.01
N SER A 434 23.97 14.70 15.92
CA SER A 434 23.93 13.52 15.01
C SER A 434 23.75 13.98 13.56
N ALA A 435 24.86 14.03 12.83
CA ALA A 435 24.97 14.53 11.46
C ALA A 435 24.03 13.83 10.47
N ALA A 436 23.64 14.55 9.40
CA ALA A 436 22.76 14.14 8.29
C ALA A 436 23.12 12.82 7.56
N HIS A 437 24.21 12.14 7.92
CA HIS A 437 24.74 10.95 7.27
C HIS A 437 24.06 9.63 7.69
N THR A 438 23.40 9.54 8.86
CA THR A 438 22.95 8.25 9.43
C THR A 438 21.79 7.56 8.68
N ARG A 439 21.10 8.25 7.75
CA ARG A 439 19.94 7.71 7.01
C ARG A 439 20.23 7.42 5.52
N ILE A 440 21.42 7.72 5.03
CA ILE A 440 21.75 7.55 3.61
C ILE A 440 22.05 6.07 3.33
N GLY A 441 21.33 5.47 2.38
CA GLY A 441 21.44 4.07 1.96
C GLY A 441 20.86 3.03 2.91
N GLY A 442 20.53 3.42 4.15
CA GLY A 442 19.88 2.55 5.12
C GLY A 442 18.41 2.26 4.79
N VAL A 443 17.85 1.25 5.47
CA VAL A 443 16.41 1.01 5.47
C VAL A 443 15.73 2.11 6.27
N SER A 444 14.69 2.72 5.71
CA SER A 444 13.88 3.74 6.36
C SER A 444 12.40 3.44 6.08
N GLN A 445 11.60 3.34 7.15
CA GLN A 445 10.17 3.02 7.06
C GLN A 445 9.89 1.72 6.26
N GLY A 446 10.71 0.68 6.47
CA GLY A 446 10.64 -0.59 5.74
C GLY A 446 11.03 -0.52 4.25
N ARG A 447 11.39 0.66 3.74
CA ARG A 447 11.78 0.88 2.35
C ARG A 447 13.27 1.16 2.25
N ILE A 448 13.79 0.94 1.05
CA ILE A 448 15.20 1.16 0.75
C ILE A 448 15.35 1.64 -0.70
N SER A 449 16.28 2.56 -0.91
CA SER A 449 16.66 3.07 -2.22
C SER A 449 17.58 2.09 -2.94
N ALA A 450 17.35 1.84 -4.23
CA ALA A 450 18.25 1.02 -5.05
C ALA A 450 19.61 1.70 -5.30
N TYR A 451 19.67 3.04 -5.22
CA TYR A 451 20.86 3.82 -5.52
C TYR A 451 21.04 4.99 -4.54
N LEU A 452 22.30 5.41 -4.41
CA LEU A 452 22.72 6.66 -3.77
C LEU A 452 23.08 7.66 -4.88
N ARG A 453 22.55 8.87 -4.80
CA ARG A 453 22.75 9.93 -5.80
C ARG A 453 23.66 11.01 -5.26
N GLY A 454 24.51 11.56 -6.11
CA GLY A 454 25.38 12.66 -5.75
C GLY A 454 25.56 13.65 -6.90
N LYS A 455 26.13 14.81 -6.58
CA LYS A 455 26.58 15.78 -7.58
C LYS A 455 27.63 15.17 -8.50
N PHE A 456 27.80 15.78 -9.67
CA PHE A 456 28.82 15.36 -10.63
C PHE A 456 30.20 15.25 -9.99
N ILE A 457 30.84 14.11 -10.22
CA ILE A 457 32.27 13.87 -9.99
C ILE A 457 32.75 13.12 -11.23
N ASP A 458 33.88 13.52 -11.81
CA ASP A 458 34.42 12.84 -12.98
C ASP A 458 34.90 11.42 -12.63
N ALA A 459 35.03 10.56 -13.65
CA ALA A 459 35.32 9.16 -13.43
C ALA A 459 36.68 8.91 -12.76
N LYS A 460 37.70 9.73 -13.03
CA LYS A 460 39.03 9.57 -12.44
C LYS A 460 38.99 9.89 -10.96
N THR A 461 38.35 10.98 -10.58
CA THR A 461 38.15 11.36 -9.17
C THR A 461 37.27 10.33 -8.42
N VAL A 462 36.26 9.75 -9.07
CA VAL A 462 35.46 8.65 -8.50
C VAL A 462 36.36 7.43 -8.21
N GLU A 463 37.23 7.05 -9.14
CA GLU A 463 38.17 5.93 -8.94
C GLU A 463 39.14 6.18 -7.79
N GLU A 464 39.73 7.38 -7.73
CA GLU A 464 40.64 7.77 -6.65
C GLU A 464 39.93 7.70 -5.29
N LYS A 465 38.72 8.26 -5.20
CA LYS A 465 37.89 8.19 -4.00
C LYS A 465 37.62 6.75 -3.58
N LEU A 466 37.15 5.90 -4.49
CA LEU A 466 36.87 4.49 -4.20
C LEU A 466 38.13 3.75 -3.72
N LYS A 467 39.29 4.00 -4.32
CA LYS A 467 40.58 3.42 -3.88
C LYS A 467 40.94 3.86 -2.46
N THR A 468 40.79 5.15 -2.13
CA THR A 468 40.99 5.67 -0.77
C THR A 468 40.06 5.01 0.25
N ALA A 469 38.82 4.69 -0.13
CA ALA A 469 37.88 3.96 0.72
C ALA A 469 38.18 2.43 0.82
N GLY A 470 39.27 1.95 0.22
CA GLY A 470 39.70 0.57 0.26
C GLY A 470 39.01 -0.35 -0.76
N PHE A 471 38.37 0.21 -1.79
CA PHE A 471 37.80 -0.56 -2.89
C PHE A 471 38.82 -0.77 -4.02
N LYS A 472 38.78 -1.94 -4.64
CA LYS A 472 39.50 -2.25 -5.87
C LYS A 472 38.62 -1.89 -7.08
N ILE A 473 39.15 -1.10 -8.00
CA ILE A 473 38.52 -0.84 -9.29
C ILE A 473 38.73 -2.05 -10.20
N ILE A 474 37.64 -2.57 -10.75
CA ILE A 474 37.64 -3.70 -11.69
C ILE A 474 37.74 -3.17 -13.13
N THR A 475 36.90 -2.20 -13.48
CA THR A 475 36.92 -1.58 -14.80
C THR A 475 36.20 -0.24 -14.79
N THR A 476 36.58 0.66 -15.70
CA THR A 476 35.89 1.92 -15.97
C THR A 476 35.63 2.00 -17.45
N VAL A 477 34.35 1.99 -17.86
CA VAL A 477 33.99 1.90 -19.28
C VAL A 477 32.81 2.78 -19.69
N PRO A 478 32.86 3.39 -20.87
CA PRO A 478 31.71 4.09 -21.44
C PRO A 478 30.64 3.10 -21.92
N ILE A 479 29.44 3.23 -21.37
CA ILE A 479 28.33 2.30 -21.66
C ILE A 479 27.47 2.75 -22.83
N ASN A 480 27.55 4.03 -23.23
CA ASN A 480 26.88 4.56 -24.42
C ASN A 480 27.89 4.94 -25.54
N LYS A 481 27.38 5.35 -26.72
CA LYS A 481 28.25 5.72 -27.86
C LYS A 481 28.98 7.05 -27.62
N LYS A 482 28.30 8.01 -26.99
CA LYS A 482 28.80 9.38 -26.81
C LYS A 482 29.80 9.52 -25.64
N GLY A 483 30.10 8.44 -24.92
CA GLY A 483 30.96 8.49 -23.73
C GLY A 483 30.36 9.23 -22.53
N THR A 484 29.12 9.72 -22.63
CA THR A 484 28.56 10.56 -21.58
C THR A 484 28.13 9.77 -20.33
N LEU A 485 27.93 8.47 -20.47
CA LEU A 485 27.60 7.54 -19.39
C LEU A 485 28.78 6.61 -19.19
N ILE A 486 29.43 6.70 -18.04
CA ILE A 486 30.61 5.90 -17.68
C ILE A 486 30.24 5.06 -16.46
N SER A 487 30.45 3.74 -16.55
CA SER A 487 30.29 2.84 -15.42
C SER A 487 31.66 2.50 -14.84
N VAL A 488 31.85 2.80 -13.57
CA VAL A 488 32.99 2.36 -12.76
C VAL A 488 32.52 1.15 -11.94
N VAL A 489 33.10 -0.01 -12.18
CA VAL A 489 32.79 -1.26 -11.46
C VAL A 489 33.88 -1.49 -10.43
N PHE A 490 33.49 -1.73 -9.18
CA PHE A 490 34.42 -1.86 -8.06
C PHE A 490 34.01 -2.98 -7.10
N THR A 491 34.96 -3.43 -6.29
CA THR A 491 34.77 -4.52 -5.32
C THR A 491 35.62 -4.30 -4.06
N ASP A 492 35.36 -5.04 -3.00
CA ASP A 492 36.31 -5.29 -1.91
C ASP A 492 36.29 -6.78 -1.52
N LYS A 493 37.10 -7.15 -0.53
CA LYS A 493 37.17 -8.54 -0.03
C LYS A 493 35.85 -8.99 0.59
N SER A 494 35.11 -8.10 1.25
CA SER A 494 33.82 -8.42 1.85
C SER A 494 32.75 -8.74 0.80
N LEU A 495 32.72 -7.98 -0.31
CA LEU A 495 31.84 -8.26 -1.46
C LEU A 495 32.16 -9.62 -2.08
N VAL A 496 33.44 -9.93 -2.30
CA VAL A 496 33.85 -11.22 -2.84
C VAL A 496 33.47 -12.36 -1.89
N GLY A 497 33.74 -12.24 -0.60
CA GLY A 497 33.38 -13.26 0.39
C GLY A 497 31.87 -13.52 0.45
N MET A 498 31.05 -12.47 0.49
CA MET A 498 29.58 -12.61 0.45
C MET A 498 29.08 -13.27 -0.84
N ALA A 499 29.72 -12.98 -1.97
CA ALA A 499 29.33 -13.48 -3.28
C ALA A 499 29.86 -14.88 -3.60
N SER A 500 30.85 -15.38 -2.85
CA SER A 500 31.50 -16.69 -3.06
C SER A 500 30.64 -17.87 -2.54
N LYS A 501 29.35 -17.82 -2.85
CA LYS A 501 28.35 -18.85 -2.57
C LYS A 501 27.69 -19.26 -3.88
N GLU A 502 27.14 -20.47 -3.91
CA GLU A 502 26.53 -21.01 -5.13
C GLU A 502 25.43 -20.08 -5.67
N ASN A 503 25.48 -19.76 -6.96
CA ASN A 503 24.56 -18.84 -7.63
C ASN A 503 24.51 -17.41 -7.04
N ARG A 504 25.46 -16.99 -6.18
CA ARG A 504 25.48 -15.64 -5.55
C ARG A 504 26.52 -14.69 -6.12
N GLY A 505 27.33 -15.17 -7.07
CA GLY A 505 28.47 -14.42 -7.63
C GLY A 505 28.14 -13.06 -8.27
N PHE A 506 26.87 -12.78 -8.61
CA PHE A 506 26.45 -11.46 -9.11
C PHE A 506 26.63 -10.32 -8.09
N MET A 507 26.71 -10.63 -6.79
CA MET A 507 26.95 -9.64 -5.74
C MET A 507 28.43 -9.22 -5.63
N ALA A 508 29.34 -9.88 -6.34
CA ALA A 508 30.78 -9.68 -6.17
C ALA A 508 31.29 -8.28 -6.54
N SER A 509 30.47 -7.43 -7.15
CA SER A 509 30.85 -6.05 -7.48
C SER A 509 29.68 -5.09 -7.38
N LEU A 510 30.02 -3.84 -7.05
CA LEU A 510 29.12 -2.69 -7.04
C LEU A 510 29.56 -1.70 -8.13
N ARG A 511 28.73 -0.67 -8.36
CA ARG A 511 28.90 0.21 -9.51
C ARG A 511 28.61 1.67 -9.21
N VAL A 512 29.40 2.54 -9.81
CA VAL A 512 29.13 3.98 -9.91
C VAL A 512 28.86 4.34 -11.36
N LEU A 513 27.71 4.95 -11.62
CA LEU A 513 27.43 5.66 -12.87
C LEU A 513 27.92 7.09 -12.75
N VAL A 514 28.70 7.56 -13.72
CA VAL A 514 29.00 8.96 -13.93
C VAL A 514 28.26 9.43 -15.18
N ASP A 515 27.26 10.32 -15.02
CA ASP A 515 26.56 10.96 -16.15
C ASP A 515 27.07 12.38 -16.33
N THR A 516 27.93 12.55 -17.34
CA THR A 516 28.49 13.85 -17.72
C THR A 516 27.46 14.78 -18.36
N LYS A 517 26.34 14.23 -18.87
CA LYS A 517 25.24 15.01 -19.48
C LYS A 517 24.34 15.61 -18.40
N GLU A 518 23.87 14.77 -17.47
CA GLU A 518 22.97 15.20 -16.40
C GLU A 518 23.73 15.73 -15.17
N LYS A 519 25.07 15.74 -15.22
CA LYS A 519 25.96 16.25 -14.16
C LYS A 519 25.66 15.63 -12.80
N THR A 520 25.58 14.30 -12.76
CA THR A 520 25.32 13.53 -11.53
C THR A 520 26.14 12.26 -11.48
N ILE A 521 26.27 11.70 -10.27
CA ILE A 521 26.73 10.32 -10.06
C ILE A 521 25.61 9.48 -9.43
N SER A 522 25.69 8.16 -9.64
CA SER A 522 24.79 7.18 -9.02
C SER A 522 25.53 5.95 -8.58
N ILE A 523 25.50 5.64 -7.30
CA ILE A 523 26.16 4.48 -6.70
C ILE A 523 25.09 3.43 -6.39
N THR A 524 25.31 2.17 -6.77
CA THR A 524 24.43 1.06 -6.36
C THR A 524 24.41 0.93 -4.84
N ASN A 525 23.24 0.89 -4.21
CA ASN A 525 23.14 0.76 -2.76
C ASN A 525 23.55 -0.67 -2.34
N PRO A 526 24.63 -0.85 -1.54
CA PRO A 526 25.13 -2.17 -1.15
C PRO A 526 24.10 -3.00 -0.37
N ILE A 527 23.28 -2.37 0.48
CA ILE A 527 22.25 -3.06 1.27
C ILE A 527 21.14 -3.59 0.36
N TYR A 528 20.69 -2.78 -0.61
CA TYR A 528 19.70 -3.19 -1.61
C TYR A 528 20.19 -4.36 -2.45
N MET A 529 21.41 -4.23 -3.01
CA MET A 529 22.00 -5.25 -3.88
C MET A 529 22.24 -6.57 -3.12
N ALA A 530 22.83 -6.48 -1.92
CA ALA A 530 23.10 -7.66 -1.10
C ALA A 530 21.80 -8.37 -0.71
N LYS A 531 20.76 -7.64 -0.29
CA LYS A 531 19.49 -8.28 0.10
C LYS A 531 18.81 -8.98 -1.08
N GLY A 532 18.84 -8.38 -2.27
CA GLY A 532 18.24 -8.97 -3.47
C GLY A 532 19.02 -10.16 -4.03
N PHE A 533 20.35 -10.06 -4.11
CA PHE A 533 21.16 -11.09 -4.77
C PHE A 533 21.55 -12.23 -3.83
N LEU A 534 21.79 -11.95 -2.55
CA LEU A 534 22.13 -12.98 -1.55
C LEU A 534 20.87 -13.62 -0.94
N GLN A 535 19.75 -12.92 -0.88
CA GLN A 535 18.49 -13.43 -0.34
C GLN A 535 18.64 -13.99 1.09
N ASN A 536 18.53 -15.30 1.28
CA ASN A 536 18.70 -15.97 2.58
C ASN A 536 20.16 -15.90 3.06
N ASP A 537 21.11 -15.72 2.14
CA ASP A 537 22.54 -15.56 2.42
C ASP A 537 22.94 -14.13 2.80
N TYR A 538 21.97 -13.23 2.94
CA TYR A 538 22.20 -11.81 3.18
C TYR A 538 22.91 -11.55 4.51
N ASP A 539 24.11 -10.98 4.43
CA ASP A 539 24.89 -10.49 5.57
C ASP A 539 24.72 -8.97 5.72
N GLU A 540 23.83 -8.58 6.63
CA GLU A 540 23.54 -7.18 6.92
C GLU A 540 24.75 -6.40 7.45
N LYS A 541 25.59 -7.05 8.27
CA LYS A 541 26.74 -6.40 8.91
C LYS A 541 27.78 -6.01 7.87
N SER A 542 28.07 -6.92 6.95
CA SER A 542 29.00 -6.66 5.85
C SER A 542 28.46 -5.60 4.88
N ALA A 543 27.17 -5.67 4.52
CA ALA A 543 26.56 -4.69 3.64
C ALA A 543 26.56 -3.27 4.23
N LYS A 544 26.27 -3.12 5.54
CA LYS A 544 26.34 -1.83 6.25
C LYS A 544 27.75 -1.27 6.29
N LYS A 545 28.77 -2.08 6.59
CA LYS A 545 30.17 -1.62 6.56
C LYS A 545 30.59 -1.08 5.20
N ILE A 546 30.14 -1.71 4.12
CA ILE A 546 30.40 -1.23 2.76
C ILE A 546 29.70 0.11 2.50
N LEU A 547 28.45 0.25 2.97
CA LEU A 547 27.71 1.50 2.90
C LEU A 547 28.46 2.63 3.64
N ASP A 548 28.93 2.35 4.86
CA ASP A 548 29.65 3.32 5.70
C ASP A 548 30.90 3.85 5.01
N LYS A 549 31.69 2.96 4.38
CA LYS A 549 32.85 3.36 3.55
C LYS A 549 32.45 4.29 2.41
N LEU A 550 31.35 3.99 1.71
CA LEU A 550 30.87 4.79 0.58
C LEU A 550 30.39 6.17 1.03
N ILE A 551 29.53 6.25 2.05
CA ILE A 551 28.98 7.54 2.51
C ILE A 551 30.05 8.43 3.16
N THR A 552 31.09 7.85 3.74
CA THR A 552 32.24 8.58 4.28
C THR A 552 33.03 9.26 3.16
N GLN A 553 33.26 8.54 2.07
CA GLN A 553 34.12 9.01 0.98
C GLN A 553 33.41 9.91 -0.06
N PHE A 554 32.09 9.75 -0.14
CA PHE A 554 31.21 10.54 -0.99
C PHE A 554 30.27 11.37 -0.10
N PRO A 555 30.73 12.54 0.39
CA PRO A 555 29.87 13.40 1.19
C PRO A 555 28.71 13.93 0.33
N ASN A 556 27.58 14.23 0.98
CA ASN A 556 26.36 14.75 0.34
C ASN A 556 25.69 13.79 -0.65
N LEU A 557 25.80 12.49 -0.42
CA LEU A 557 24.94 11.52 -1.09
C LEU A 557 23.50 11.61 -0.58
N GLU A 558 22.55 11.40 -1.48
CA GLU A 558 21.12 11.35 -1.22
C GLU A 558 20.55 9.98 -1.61
N ASN A 559 19.48 9.55 -0.95
CA ASN A 559 18.74 8.36 -1.37
C ASN A 559 18.01 8.61 -2.69
N SER A 560 18.14 7.69 -3.65
CA SER A 560 17.34 7.79 -4.87
C SER A 560 15.86 7.55 -4.58
N LYS A 561 15.00 8.06 -5.48
CA LYS A 561 13.54 7.80 -5.46
C LYS A 561 13.18 6.35 -5.82
N ASP A 562 14.17 5.55 -6.26
CA ASP A 562 14.03 4.16 -6.67
C ASP A 562 13.81 3.24 -5.44
N LEU A 563 12.64 3.35 -4.79
CA LEU A 563 12.36 2.75 -3.48
C LEU A 563 11.53 1.45 -3.57
N LEU A 564 12.02 0.38 -2.94
CA LEU A 564 11.25 -0.86 -2.73
C LEU A 564 11.10 -1.20 -1.25
N LYS A 565 10.11 -2.05 -0.93
CA LYS A 565 9.99 -2.68 0.40
C LYS A 565 11.19 -3.60 0.62
N PHE A 566 11.97 -3.38 1.68
CA PHE A 566 13.22 -4.11 1.96
C PHE A 566 13.01 -5.63 2.10
N GLN A 567 11.89 -6.04 2.72
CA GLN A 567 11.55 -7.45 2.91
C GLN A 567 11.23 -8.16 1.59
N LEU A 568 10.73 -7.45 0.57
CA LEU A 568 10.41 -8.05 -0.73
C LEU A 568 11.64 -8.33 -1.58
N LEU A 569 12.80 -7.75 -1.27
CA LEU A 569 14.00 -7.88 -2.09
C LEU A 569 14.47 -9.34 -2.23
N SER A 570 14.38 -10.15 -1.16
CA SER A 570 14.80 -11.56 -1.22
C SER A 570 13.89 -12.43 -2.09
N LYS A 571 12.64 -12.00 -2.30
CA LYS A 571 11.63 -12.68 -3.13
C LYS A 571 11.17 -11.80 -4.30
N TYR A 572 12.03 -10.88 -4.73
CA TYR A 572 11.63 -9.88 -5.71
C TYR A 572 11.17 -10.56 -7.01
N GLN A 573 10.02 -10.11 -7.49
CA GLN A 573 9.45 -10.44 -8.79
C GLN A 573 8.86 -9.16 -9.35
N PHE A 574 9.16 -8.83 -10.60
CA PHE A 574 8.67 -7.60 -11.20
C PHE A 574 7.14 -7.60 -11.35
N MET A 575 6.61 -8.66 -11.96
CA MET A 575 5.18 -8.89 -12.15
C MET A 575 4.89 -10.38 -11.99
N LYS A 576 3.67 -10.74 -11.60
CA LYS A 576 3.26 -12.14 -11.49
C LYS A 576 3.54 -12.87 -12.80
N GLY A 577 4.21 -14.02 -12.73
CA GLY A 577 4.59 -14.82 -13.90
C GLY A 577 5.91 -14.40 -14.54
N MET A 578 6.59 -13.37 -14.02
CA MET A 578 7.95 -13.03 -14.44
C MET A 578 9.03 -13.78 -13.65
N PRO A 579 10.27 -13.85 -14.16
CA PRO A 579 11.36 -14.57 -13.51
C PRO A 579 11.71 -14.02 -12.12
N TYR A 580 12.02 -14.93 -11.20
CA TYR A 580 12.73 -14.64 -9.94
C TYR A 580 14.24 -14.72 -10.15
N TYR A 581 15.02 -14.36 -9.13
CA TYR A 581 16.48 -14.48 -9.12
C TYR A 581 16.96 -15.89 -9.52
N GLN A 582 16.27 -16.93 -9.04
CA GLN A 582 16.63 -18.33 -9.25
C GLN A 582 16.37 -18.81 -10.70
N ASN A 583 15.55 -18.09 -11.47
CA ASN A 583 15.27 -18.42 -12.86
C ASN A 583 16.38 -17.91 -13.79
N MET A 584 17.63 -18.19 -13.44
CA MET A 584 18.80 -17.80 -14.24
C MET A 584 18.82 -18.56 -15.57
N LEU A 585 19.38 -17.91 -16.60
CA LEU A 585 19.53 -18.50 -17.92
C LEU A 585 20.97 -18.96 -18.14
N GLU A 586 21.14 -20.19 -18.58
CA GLU A 586 22.42 -20.68 -19.09
C GLU A 586 22.65 -20.13 -20.51
N VAL A 587 23.79 -19.48 -20.72
CA VAL A 587 24.20 -18.93 -22.03
C VAL A 587 25.32 -19.71 -22.69
N SER A 588 26.06 -20.53 -21.93
CA SER A 588 27.04 -21.48 -22.45
C SER A 588 27.42 -22.47 -21.34
N SER A 589 27.92 -23.63 -21.71
CA SER A 589 28.51 -24.62 -20.82
C SER A 589 29.79 -25.22 -21.42
N GLY A 590 30.61 -25.82 -20.56
CA GLY A 590 31.87 -26.48 -20.88
C GLY A 590 33.00 -26.08 -19.93
N ASP A 591 34.10 -26.83 -19.97
CA ASP A 591 35.26 -26.57 -19.11
C ASP A 591 36.20 -25.50 -19.71
N ASP A 592 36.11 -25.26 -21.02
CA ASP A 592 36.90 -24.28 -21.78
C ASP A 592 36.28 -22.86 -21.81
N LEU A 593 35.30 -22.55 -20.95
CA LEU A 593 34.57 -21.27 -21.00
C LEU A 593 35.48 -20.05 -20.83
N LEU A 594 36.42 -20.09 -19.88
CA LEU A 594 37.38 -19.01 -19.65
C LEU A 594 38.35 -18.85 -20.83
N GLU A 595 38.71 -19.96 -21.48
CA GLU A 595 39.55 -19.94 -22.68
C GLU A 595 38.82 -19.33 -23.88
N ARG A 596 37.53 -19.69 -24.09
CA ARG A 596 36.70 -19.17 -25.19
C ARG A 596 36.56 -17.65 -25.17
N ILE A 597 36.61 -17.05 -23.98
CA ILE A 597 36.49 -15.60 -23.81
C ILE A 597 37.83 -14.88 -23.75
N LYS A 598 38.95 -15.62 -23.69
CA LYS A 598 40.30 -15.07 -23.71
C LYS A 598 40.47 -14.20 -24.96
N ASN A 599 40.87 -12.95 -24.79
CA ASN A 599 41.02 -11.95 -25.85
C ASN A 599 39.70 -11.57 -26.59
N ASN A 600 38.53 -11.81 -25.99
CA ASN A 600 37.27 -11.31 -26.54
C ASN A 600 37.07 -9.83 -26.17
N LYS A 601 37.19 -8.93 -27.15
CA LYS A 601 37.03 -7.47 -26.97
C LYS A 601 35.67 -7.02 -26.38
N LYS A 602 34.68 -7.91 -26.32
CA LYS A 602 33.40 -7.63 -25.65
C LYS A 602 33.48 -7.83 -24.14
N VAL A 603 34.37 -8.66 -23.64
CA VAL A 603 34.60 -8.83 -22.21
C VAL A 603 35.44 -7.64 -21.74
N VAL A 604 34.90 -6.88 -20.81
CA VAL A 604 35.53 -5.65 -20.31
C VAL A 604 36.07 -5.79 -18.88
N PHE A 605 35.71 -6.87 -18.20
CA PHE A 605 36.37 -7.31 -16.99
C PHE A 605 36.14 -8.80 -16.71
N THR A 606 37.03 -9.34 -15.90
CA THR A 606 36.97 -10.69 -15.33
C THR A 606 37.34 -10.58 -13.84
N GLN A 607 36.52 -11.18 -12.96
CA GLN A 607 36.71 -11.18 -11.52
C GLN A 607 36.51 -12.60 -10.99
N THR A 608 37.59 -13.24 -10.55
CA THR A 608 37.55 -14.55 -9.90
C THR A 608 37.18 -14.41 -8.43
N LEU A 609 36.31 -15.30 -7.93
CA LEU A 609 35.81 -15.35 -6.56
C LEU A 609 36.55 -16.41 -5.74
N GLU A 610 36.35 -16.42 -4.42
CA GLU A 610 37.06 -17.33 -3.51
C GLU A 610 36.66 -18.80 -3.72
N ASN A 611 35.44 -19.05 -4.18
CA ASN A 611 34.96 -20.40 -4.52
C ASN A 611 35.38 -20.87 -5.92
N GLY A 612 36.27 -20.15 -6.60
CA GLY A 612 36.74 -20.46 -7.97
C GLY A 612 35.78 -20.03 -9.09
N SER A 613 34.55 -19.62 -8.78
CA SER A 613 33.65 -19.04 -9.79
C SER A 613 34.19 -17.70 -10.31
N THR A 614 33.75 -17.28 -11.49
CA THR A 614 34.25 -16.06 -12.14
C THR A 614 33.11 -15.21 -12.67
N LEU A 615 33.03 -13.96 -12.20
CA LEU A 615 32.12 -12.94 -12.72
C LEU A 615 32.80 -12.18 -13.86
N ILE A 616 32.16 -12.13 -15.02
CA ILE A 616 32.63 -11.32 -16.16
C ILE A 616 31.62 -10.23 -16.50
N GLY A 617 32.10 -9.10 -17.01
CA GLY A 617 31.25 -8.05 -17.56
C GLY A 617 31.41 -7.94 -19.07
N ILE A 618 30.29 -7.86 -19.78
CA ILE A 618 30.31 -7.75 -21.24
C ILE A 618 29.69 -6.46 -21.77
N LYS A 619 30.26 -5.98 -22.87
CA LYS A 619 29.69 -4.91 -23.69
C LYS A 619 28.62 -5.48 -24.60
N LEU A 620 27.37 -5.15 -24.32
CA LEU A 620 26.24 -5.48 -25.18
C LEU A 620 26.37 -4.83 -26.57
N GLY A 621 25.70 -5.41 -27.55
CA GLY A 621 25.63 -4.91 -28.91
C GLY A 621 25.13 -3.47 -28.98
N LYS A 622 25.56 -2.74 -30.02
CA LYS A 622 25.25 -1.30 -30.18
C LYS A 622 23.74 -1.02 -30.19
N ARG A 623 22.91 -1.92 -30.73
CA ARG A 623 21.44 -1.79 -30.74
C ARG A 623 20.85 -2.15 -29.37
N THR A 624 21.25 -3.29 -28.82
CA THR A 624 20.80 -3.81 -27.52
C THR A 624 20.99 -2.79 -26.40
N ARG A 625 22.17 -2.19 -26.26
CA ARG A 625 22.50 -1.25 -25.16
C ARG A 625 21.77 0.11 -25.21
N LYS A 626 20.99 0.41 -26.25
CA LYS A 626 20.28 1.70 -26.38
C LYS A 626 19.06 1.81 -25.46
N PHE A 627 18.60 0.70 -24.89
CA PHE A 627 17.39 0.67 -24.07
C PHE A 627 17.43 1.60 -22.85
N THR A 628 18.61 1.86 -22.29
CA THR A 628 18.82 2.87 -21.23
C THR A 628 18.49 4.31 -21.66
N LYS A 629 18.28 4.57 -22.94
CA LYS A 629 17.73 5.84 -23.41
C LYS A 629 16.20 5.88 -23.34
N LYS A 630 15.53 4.72 -23.42
CA LYS A 630 14.08 4.60 -23.43
C LYS A 630 13.52 4.56 -22.02
N ILE A 631 14.13 3.79 -21.13
CA ILE A 631 13.63 3.53 -19.76
C ILE A 631 14.33 4.37 -18.68
N GLY A 632 15.11 5.37 -19.07
CA GLY A 632 15.83 6.25 -18.16
C GLY A 632 17.33 5.97 -18.07
N ARG A 633 18.12 7.04 -17.99
CA ARG A 633 19.59 6.98 -18.04
C ARG A 633 20.23 6.74 -16.67
N ASN A 634 19.50 7.12 -15.61
CA ASN A 634 20.01 7.25 -14.26
C ASN A 634 20.47 5.92 -13.64
N ASN A 635 19.94 4.78 -14.13
CA ASN A 635 20.26 3.43 -13.63
C ASN A 635 21.07 2.62 -14.66
N ALA A 636 21.70 3.29 -15.63
CA ALA A 636 22.39 2.61 -16.73
C ALA A 636 23.65 1.84 -16.30
N ALA A 637 24.16 2.07 -15.08
CA ALA A 637 25.31 1.34 -14.51
C ALA A 637 25.10 -0.18 -14.39
N MET A 638 23.89 -0.73 -14.58
CA MET A 638 23.72 -2.18 -14.76
C MET A 638 24.55 -2.74 -15.95
N LEU A 639 25.02 -1.88 -16.86
CA LEU A 639 26.01 -2.21 -17.88
C LEU A 639 27.42 -1.85 -17.40
N PRO A 640 28.48 -2.63 -17.71
CA PRO A 640 28.51 -3.86 -18.52
C PRO A 640 27.67 -5.01 -17.99
N TYR A 641 27.04 -5.79 -18.87
CA TYR A 641 26.10 -6.83 -18.43
C TYR A 641 26.86 -8.00 -17.79
N PRO A 642 26.50 -8.42 -16.56
CA PRO A 642 27.22 -9.47 -15.85
C PRO A 642 26.89 -10.87 -16.34
N ILE A 643 27.88 -11.75 -16.38
CA ILE A 643 27.73 -13.20 -16.59
C ILE A 643 28.55 -13.91 -15.52
N LEU A 644 27.94 -14.86 -14.82
CA LEU A 644 28.59 -15.69 -13.81
C LEU A 644 29.03 -17.02 -14.44
N ILE A 645 30.30 -17.35 -14.36
CA ILE A 645 30.85 -18.66 -14.74
C ILE A 645 31.08 -19.46 -13.46
N GLU A 646 30.32 -20.52 -13.29
CA GLU A 646 30.30 -21.35 -12.09
C GLU A 646 29.97 -22.80 -12.48
N ASN A 647 30.72 -23.76 -11.95
CA ASN A 647 30.50 -25.20 -12.17
C ASN A 647 30.34 -25.58 -13.66
N GLY A 648 31.27 -25.11 -14.51
CA GLY A 648 31.25 -25.38 -15.95
C GLY A 648 30.11 -24.70 -16.72
N LYS A 649 29.35 -23.78 -16.10
CA LYS A 649 28.21 -23.09 -16.70
C LYS A 649 28.39 -21.57 -16.66
N ALA A 650 28.14 -20.92 -17.79
CA ALA A 650 27.98 -19.48 -17.87
C ALA A 650 26.50 -19.13 -17.73
N LYS A 651 26.12 -18.51 -16.61
CA LYS A 651 24.75 -18.12 -16.24
C LYS A 651 24.59 -16.60 -16.28
N ILE A 652 23.39 -16.15 -16.60
CA ILE A 652 22.96 -14.77 -16.41
C ILE A 652 21.68 -14.75 -15.57
N LEU A 653 21.51 -13.70 -14.76
CA LEU A 653 20.17 -13.34 -14.30
C LEU A 653 19.29 -13.10 -15.53
N ASP A 654 18.06 -13.64 -15.50
CA ASP A 654 17.12 -13.41 -16.60
C ASP A 654 17.01 -11.90 -16.84
N PRO A 655 17.19 -11.42 -18.09
CA PRO A 655 17.19 -9.99 -18.35
C PRO A 655 15.90 -9.27 -17.92
N LYS A 656 14.75 -9.94 -17.89
CA LYS A 656 13.50 -9.38 -17.36
C LYS A 656 13.62 -9.07 -15.86
N TYR A 657 14.18 -10.02 -15.10
CA TYR A 657 14.48 -9.84 -13.68
C TYR A 657 15.55 -8.76 -13.48
N TYR A 658 16.69 -8.87 -14.16
CA TYR A 658 17.83 -7.98 -13.92
C TYR A 658 17.50 -6.52 -14.28
N ILE A 659 16.85 -6.27 -15.41
CA ILE A 659 16.46 -4.90 -15.81
C ILE A 659 15.50 -4.30 -14.79
N SER A 660 14.45 -5.03 -14.42
CA SER A 660 13.43 -4.52 -13.50
C SER A 660 13.97 -4.36 -12.07
N PHE A 661 14.81 -5.27 -11.60
CA PHE A 661 15.46 -5.13 -10.29
C PHE A 661 16.40 -3.91 -10.23
N MET A 662 17.10 -3.62 -11.33
CA MET A 662 17.95 -2.44 -11.44
C MET A 662 17.16 -1.14 -11.73
N TYR A 663 15.88 -1.24 -12.12
CA TYR A 663 14.95 -0.13 -12.35
C TYR A 663 13.63 -0.40 -11.61
N PRO A 664 13.61 -0.30 -10.26
CA PRO A 664 12.45 -0.76 -9.48
C PRO A 664 11.18 0.07 -9.68
N LEU A 665 11.27 1.28 -10.24
CA LEU A 665 10.13 2.11 -10.62
C LEU A 665 9.67 1.90 -12.08
N LEU A 666 10.30 0.98 -12.81
CA LEU A 666 9.96 0.70 -14.19
C LEU A 666 8.51 0.20 -14.27
N LYS A 667 7.68 0.88 -15.05
CA LYS A 667 6.29 0.44 -15.27
C LYS A 667 6.23 -0.62 -16.35
N MET A 668 5.16 -1.41 -16.35
CA MET A 668 4.95 -2.42 -17.40
C MET A 668 4.85 -1.76 -18.79
N SER A 669 4.20 -0.60 -18.92
CA SER A 669 4.14 0.17 -20.17
C SER A 669 5.52 0.57 -20.68
N GLU A 670 6.41 1.02 -19.79
CA GLU A 670 7.80 1.36 -20.12
C GLU A 670 8.61 0.11 -20.50
N PHE A 671 8.41 -1.00 -19.78
CA PHE A 671 9.04 -2.29 -20.10
C PHE A 671 8.64 -2.78 -21.50
N MET A 672 7.38 -2.59 -21.92
CA MET A 672 6.92 -2.97 -23.26
C MET A 672 7.67 -2.22 -24.37
N THR A 673 8.10 -0.98 -24.13
CA THR A 673 8.91 -0.22 -25.12
C THR A 673 10.29 -0.86 -25.41
N ILE A 674 10.71 -1.79 -24.55
CA ILE A 674 11.96 -2.55 -24.62
C ILE A 674 11.71 -4.06 -24.63
N ALA A 675 10.52 -4.53 -24.99
CA ALA A 675 10.14 -5.96 -24.93
C ALA A 675 11.10 -6.90 -25.69
N THR A 676 11.75 -6.42 -26.75
CA THR A 676 12.72 -7.20 -27.55
C THR A 676 14.14 -7.21 -26.98
N ILE A 677 14.41 -6.37 -25.97
CA ILE A 677 15.76 -6.20 -25.39
C ILE A 677 16.19 -7.41 -24.56
N PRO A 678 15.34 -8.04 -23.72
CA PRO A 678 15.69 -9.27 -23.01
C PRO A 678 16.30 -10.35 -23.92
N ASP A 679 15.62 -10.71 -25.02
CA ASP A 679 16.12 -11.73 -25.96
C ASP A 679 17.41 -11.30 -26.65
N ALA A 680 17.55 -10.01 -26.97
CA ALA A 680 18.76 -9.46 -27.56
C ALA A 680 19.96 -9.53 -26.60
N ILE A 681 19.73 -9.34 -25.29
CA ILE A 681 20.75 -9.53 -24.25
C ILE A 681 21.20 -10.99 -24.22
N VAL A 682 20.27 -11.94 -24.15
CA VAL A 682 20.60 -13.38 -24.18
C VAL A 682 21.45 -13.72 -25.40
N LYS A 683 21.05 -13.25 -26.59
CA LYS A 683 21.78 -13.46 -27.85
C LYS A 683 23.18 -12.84 -27.84
N ASP A 684 23.36 -11.69 -27.21
CA ASP A 684 24.66 -11.04 -27.10
C ASP A 684 25.57 -11.78 -26.11
N CYS A 685 25.04 -12.24 -24.98
CA CYS A 685 25.76 -13.08 -24.01
C CYS A 685 26.21 -14.41 -24.63
N LYS A 686 25.32 -15.15 -25.30
CA LYS A 686 25.66 -16.40 -26.01
C LYS A 686 26.78 -16.20 -27.05
N ARG A 687 26.79 -15.05 -27.74
CA ARG A 687 27.79 -14.76 -28.78
C ARG A 687 29.20 -14.57 -28.22
N VAL A 688 29.35 -14.25 -26.94
CA VAL A 688 30.66 -14.07 -26.30
C VAL A 688 31.43 -15.40 -26.21
N PHE A 689 30.72 -16.52 -26.12
CA PHE A 689 31.31 -17.86 -25.97
C PHE A 689 31.40 -18.67 -27.28
N ARG A 690 31.04 -18.08 -28.44
CA ARG A 690 31.17 -18.79 -29.73
C ARG A 690 32.65 -18.92 -30.10
N LYS A 691 33.12 -20.15 -30.37
CA LYS A 691 34.47 -20.42 -30.89
C LYS A 691 34.71 -19.57 -32.15
N LYS A 692 35.83 -18.85 -32.21
CA LYS A 692 36.24 -18.14 -33.43
C LYS A 692 36.46 -19.20 -34.51
N LYS A 693 35.72 -19.13 -35.63
CA LYS A 693 36.10 -19.90 -36.82
C LYS A 693 37.53 -19.46 -37.18
N LYS A 694 38.49 -20.39 -37.22
CA LYS A 694 39.79 -20.15 -37.85
C LYS A 694 39.46 -19.62 -39.25
N LYS A 695 39.86 -18.39 -39.56
CA LYS A 695 39.89 -17.94 -40.96
C LYS A 695 40.88 -18.89 -41.63
N LYS A 696 40.41 -19.70 -42.58
CA LYS A 696 41.29 -20.31 -43.57
C LYS A 696 41.89 -19.19 -44.40
#